data_AF-A0A380YIW1-F1
#
_entry.id   AF-A0A380YIW1-F1
#
_cell.length_a   1.000
_cell.length_b   1.000
_cell.length_c   1.000
_cell.angle_alpha   90.00
_cell.angle_beta   90.00
_cell.angle_gamma   90.00
#
_symmetry.space_group_name_H-M   'P 1'
#
loop_
_entity.id
_entity.type
_entity.pdbx_description
1 polymer ?
#
loop_
_entity_poly.entity_id
_entity_poly.type
_entity_poly.pdbx_seq_one_letter_code
_entity_poly.pdbx_strand_id
1 'polypeptide(L)'
;MTMENILVSLFKGYADTCPIEVPLKTIISLLRDNQAVIEHTEKHRYYLEQKQVTAAAREKASCPCFAVSVRFEGGKQKANISEWTGICPVDIDHVPPERMEQCLELLKADKHTLLQYVTISGHGIRLLCRYTGLTDNCEKNHRLHTRTFTAINEYYTRLTGLECDLKCKNATRLSGLAHDEHLFFNPDAVPFSRNAETAAPKHSPASAKNHRRLQRVIDAACRRLADEGVEYAEHHHNEYIMRMGYLLNAYGVAQNVATQWATERFADYNGDVTGIFASCYLNIEEHGSLSLPPLRKSQNNDERQEFMASVADIEQFLNGQASFRKNTVTGKCEVLTAGSGGKYEELTDRYVNTLWCRMCKEAKPGQAAHIRAVLDSEFVDTFNPFEQYFKNLPPWDGTTDYIAQLATHVHVRNNTIPFAYYFKKWLVGMVAALFDKEVVNHEILVLTGRQGIYKTTWLNNLLSPELRRYFYLKSNARRITKDDLLTLAEFAIVCLEELDEMETQEVNQIKALTTMKVVNERAAYAHYKEHRDHIASFCGTSNNTHFLADPTGNRRWLPFEVENIDSPYDFPVDYAGVYSQAYTLLQNGYHYWLEDKEIEALNLHNRHFEIPCLEQELILTHYRRPMPGEKCMFITNSQILCRINSGIRQKLSPVKIGMVLKQEGFESMRSGGKRGYRMVELTGDEIQANLYAMGRYTEKPES
;
A
#
# COMPACT_ATOMS: atom_id res chain seq x y z
N MET A 1 2.44 44.35 11.15
CA MET A 1 3.43 43.35 10.67
C MET A 1 3.34 43.29 9.15
N THR A 2 4.44 43.49 8.44
CA THR A 2 4.51 43.23 7.00
C THR A 2 4.30 41.73 6.73
N MET A 3 3.52 41.38 5.69
CA MET A 3 3.11 39.99 5.40
C MET A 3 4.30 39.04 5.21
N GLU A 4 5.42 39.56 4.73
CA GLU A 4 6.70 38.88 4.58
C GLU A 4 7.28 38.31 5.89
N ASN A 5 6.89 38.86 7.05
CA ASN A 5 7.40 38.46 8.36
C ASN A 5 6.46 37.50 9.10
N ILE A 6 5.39 37.00 8.47
CA ILE A 6 4.58 35.92 9.05
C ILE A 6 5.46 34.68 9.19
N LEU A 7 5.48 34.11 10.39
CA LEU A 7 6.28 32.93 10.71
C LEU A 7 5.55 31.66 10.26
N VAL A 8 6.29 30.76 9.63
CA VAL A 8 5.84 29.45 9.17
C VAL A 8 6.85 28.37 9.57
N SER A 9 6.40 27.13 9.68
CA SER A 9 7.26 25.99 10.02
C SER A 9 7.81 25.34 8.75
N LEU A 10 9.13 25.44 8.55
CA LEU A 10 9.89 24.80 7.47
C LEU A 10 10.44 23.44 7.91
N PHE A 11 10.43 22.48 7.01
CA PHE A 11 10.91 21.11 7.19
C PHE A 11 11.91 20.76 6.09
N LYS A 12 12.90 19.92 6.40
CA LYS A 12 13.90 19.48 5.40
C LYS A 12 13.30 18.60 4.30
N GLY A 13 12.15 17.98 4.55
CA GLY A 13 11.38 17.17 3.61
C GLY A 13 10.15 16.56 4.30
N TYR A 14 9.32 15.82 3.57
CA TYR A 14 8.03 15.33 4.10
C TYR A 14 8.18 14.33 5.28
N ALA A 15 9.30 13.62 5.34
CA ALA A 15 9.60 12.68 6.42
C ALA A 15 10.06 13.37 7.72
N ASP A 16 10.61 14.59 7.62
CA ASP A 16 11.15 15.33 8.77
C ASP A 16 10.05 15.62 9.80
N THR A 17 10.41 15.62 11.08
CA THR A 17 9.52 15.86 12.22
C THR A 17 9.91 17.10 13.02
N CYS A 18 11.04 17.72 12.71
CA CYS A 18 11.59 18.84 13.44
C CYS A 18 11.38 20.14 12.66
N PRO A 19 10.32 20.92 12.95
CA PRO A 19 10.09 22.19 12.28
C PRO A 19 11.16 23.22 12.65
N ILE A 20 11.57 24.02 11.67
CA ILE A 20 12.36 25.25 11.87
C ILE A 20 11.44 26.42 11.58
N GLU A 21 11.36 27.36 12.51
CA GLU A 21 10.58 28.57 12.33
C GLU A 21 11.31 29.57 11.43
N VAL A 22 10.65 29.96 10.33
CA VAL A 22 11.19 30.92 9.38
C VAL A 22 10.10 31.91 8.95
N PRO A 23 10.44 33.18 8.64
CA PRO A 23 9.49 34.11 8.06
C PRO A 23 9.16 33.74 6.60
N LEU A 24 7.97 34.12 6.13
CA LEU A 24 7.50 33.82 4.77
C LEU A 24 8.46 34.33 3.68
N LYS A 25 9.15 35.46 3.89
CA LYS A 25 10.20 35.95 2.97
C LYS A 25 11.33 34.96 2.76
N THR A 26 11.66 34.14 3.76
CA THR A 26 12.65 33.08 3.62
C THR A 26 12.12 31.99 2.70
N ILE A 27 10.84 31.61 2.81
CA ILE A 27 10.22 30.66 1.86
C ILE A 27 10.27 31.21 0.43
N ILE A 28 9.96 32.49 0.24
CA ILE A 28 10.01 33.14 -1.09
C ILE A 28 11.43 33.10 -1.66
N SER A 29 12.44 33.41 -0.85
CA SER A 29 13.85 33.30 -1.26
C SER A 29 14.25 31.86 -1.59
N LEU A 30 13.72 30.87 -0.84
CA LEU A 30 13.97 29.45 -1.14
C LEU A 30 13.35 29.00 -2.47
N LEU A 31 12.14 29.48 -2.79
CA LEU A 31 11.47 29.18 -4.06
C LEU A 31 12.17 29.83 -5.25
N ARG A 32 12.76 31.03 -5.06
CA ARG A 32 13.39 31.77 -6.16
C ARG A 32 14.85 31.37 -6.39
N ASP A 33 15.69 31.34 -5.35
CA ASP A 33 17.15 31.38 -5.54
C ASP A 33 17.93 30.27 -4.81
N ASN A 34 17.25 29.29 -4.19
CA ASN A 34 17.97 28.26 -3.43
C ASN A 34 18.44 27.10 -4.31
N GLN A 35 19.77 26.91 -4.36
CA GLN A 35 20.42 25.87 -5.15
C GLN A 35 19.88 24.45 -4.90
N ALA A 36 19.59 24.09 -3.63
CA ALA A 36 19.09 22.75 -3.33
C ALA A 36 17.64 22.55 -3.84
N VAL A 37 16.79 23.58 -3.75
CA VAL A 37 15.43 23.55 -4.29
C VAL A 37 15.44 23.51 -5.83
N ILE A 38 16.35 24.25 -6.47
CA ILE A 38 16.61 24.18 -7.92
C ILE A 38 16.96 22.75 -8.32
N GLU A 39 17.98 22.16 -7.70
CA GLU A 39 18.43 20.81 -8.01
C GLU A 39 17.34 19.76 -7.83
N HIS A 40 16.56 19.81 -6.74
CA HIS A 40 15.45 18.88 -6.53
C HIS A 40 14.36 19.05 -7.59
N THR A 41 14.09 20.29 -8.01
CA THR A 41 13.08 20.57 -9.05
C THR A 41 13.53 20.04 -10.40
N GLU A 42 14.78 20.30 -10.81
CA GLU A 42 15.35 19.81 -12.06
C GLU A 42 15.45 18.28 -12.09
N LYS A 43 15.97 17.66 -11.01
CA LYS A 43 16.07 16.19 -10.92
C LYS A 43 14.70 15.53 -10.96
N HIS A 44 13.70 16.09 -10.28
CA HIS A 44 12.33 15.57 -10.32
C HIS A 44 11.78 15.57 -11.74
N ARG A 45 11.92 16.68 -12.48
CA ARG A 45 11.44 16.82 -13.86
C ARG A 45 12.21 15.90 -14.81
N TYR A 46 13.54 15.84 -14.68
CA TYR A 46 14.39 14.91 -15.43
C TYR A 46 13.95 13.46 -15.24
N TYR A 47 13.75 13.01 -13.99
CA TYR A 47 13.31 11.64 -13.74
C TYR A 47 11.90 11.36 -14.26
N LEU A 48 11.00 12.34 -14.25
CA LEU A 48 9.67 12.21 -14.88
C LEU A 48 9.78 12.05 -16.40
N GLU A 49 10.61 12.86 -17.06
CA GLU A 49 10.86 12.75 -18.51
C GLU A 49 11.45 11.39 -18.89
N GLN A 50 12.36 10.85 -18.06
CA GLN A 50 12.93 9.51 -18.22
C GLN A 50 11.99 8.37 -17.79
N LYS A 51 10.73 8.67 -17.42
CA LYS A 51 9.73 7.71 -16.92
C LYS A 51 10.17 6.95 -15.65
N GLN A 52 11.12 7.49 -14.90
CA GLN A 52 11.62 6.94 -13.63
C GLN A 52 10.79 7.44 -12.44
N VAL A 53 9.53 6.99 -12.37
CA VAL A 53 8.53 7.49 -11.40
C VAL A 53 8.99 7.37 -9.94
N THR A 54 9.68 6.27 -9.58
CA THR A 54 10.18 6.06 -8.22
C THR A 54 11.28 7.05 -7.83
N ALA A 55 12.19 7.35 -8.75
CA ALA A 55 13.25 8.33 -8.52
C ALA A 55 12.66 9.74 -8.40
N ALA A 56 11.72 10.10 -9.28
CA ALA A 56 10.98 11.36 -9.21
C ALA A 56 10.23 11.51 -7.87
N ALA A 57 9.56 10.46 -7.40
CA ALA A 57 8.86 10.47 -6.12
C ALA A 57 9.81 10.66 -4.93
N ARG A 58 11.02 10.07 -4.99
CA ARG A 58 12.06 10.25 -3.97
C ARG A 58 12.53 11.70 -3.90
N GLU A 59 12.82 12.32 -5.05
CA GLU A 59 13.22 13.73 -5.12
C GLU A 59 12.14 14.67 -4.57
N LYS A 60 10.87 14.44 -4.93
CA LYS A 60 9.72 15.19 -4.40
C LYS A 60 9.57 15.02 -2.87
N ALA A 61 9.83 13.84 -2.34
CA ALA A 61 9.73 13.55 -0.91
C ALA A 61 10.87 14.17 -0.09
N SER A 62 12.08 14.25 -0.68
CA SER A 62 13.25 14.87 -0.06
C SER A 62 13.30 16.39 -0.21
N CYS A 63 12.57 16.96 -1.16
CA CYS A 63 12.50 18.41 -1.33
C CYS A 63 11.92 19.07 -0.07
N PRO A 64 12.50 20.20 0.41
CA PRO A 64 11.98 20.92 1.56
C PRO A 64 10.50 21.28 1.42
N CYS A 65 9.79 21.35 2.54
CA CYS A 65 8.37 21.66 2.57
C CYS A 65 8.02 22.47 3.81
N PHE A 66 6.89 23.16 3.81
CA PHE A 66 6.50 24.04 4.92
C PHE A 66 5.02 23.90 5.26
N ALA A 67 4.69 24.18 6.53
CA ALA A 67 3.31 24.23 6.99
C ALA A 67 2.73 25.62 6.72
N VAL A 68 1.66 25.66 5.92
CA VAL A 68 1.06 26.92 5.48
C VAL A 68 0.06 27.45 6.50
N SER A 69 -0.83 26.60 7.00
CA SER A 69 -2.02 27.03 7.75
C SER A 69 -1.84 27.10 9.27
N VAL A 70 -0.81 26.41 9.77
CA VAL A 70 -0.48 26.34 11.20
C VAL A 70 1.03 26.34 11.38
N ARG A 71 1.47 26.83 12.54
CA ARG A 71 2.83 26.66 13.05
C ARG A 71 2.88 25.44 13.95
N PHE A 72 4.02 24.77 13.92
CA PHE A 72 4.30 23.61 14.74
C PHE A 72 5.42 23.88 15.75
N GLU A 73 5.30 23.27 16.93
CA GLU A 73 6.34 23.24 17.95
C GLU A 73 6.56 21.79 18.44
N GLY A 74 7.81 21.32 18.39
CA GLY A 74 8.20 20.00 18.90
C GLY A 74 7.66 18.78 18.12
N GLY A 75 7.12 18.95 16.91
CA GLY A 75 6.61 17.85 16.09
C GLY A 75 5.82 18.29 14.85
N LYS A 76 5.03 17.38 14.25
CA LYS A 76 4.19 17.65 13.06
C LYS A 76 2.74 17.15 13.16
N GLN A 77 2.28 16.76 14.35
CA GLN A 77 0.93 16.26 14.58
C GLN A 77 -0.01 17.39 15.03
N LYS A 78 -1.33 17.11 15.05
CA LYS A 78 -2.34 18.10 15.52
C LYS A 78 -2.05 18.61 16.94
N ALA A 79 -1.49 17.77 17.81
CA ALA A 79 -1.11 18.14 19.17
C ALA A 79 0.07 19.12 19.24
N ASN A 80 0.86 19.21 18.15
CA ASN A 80 2.02 20.10 18.05
C ASN A 80 1.67 21.46 17.44
N ILE A 81 0.39 21.74 17.14
CA ILE A 81 -0.01 23.04 16.58
C ILE A 81 0.17 24.11 17.67
N SER A 82 1.09 25.04 17.43
CA SER A 82 1.34 26.17 18.33
C SER A 82 0.46 27.38 17.99
N GLU A 83 0.29 27.69 16.71
CA GLU A 83 -0.48 28.86 16.27
C GLU A 83 -1.09 28.68 14.86
N TRP A 84 -2.11 29.47 14.54
CA TRP A 84 -2.71 29.55 13.21
C TRP A 84 -2.17 30.75 12.43
N THR A 85 -1.71 30.54 11.20
CA THR A 85 -1.07 31.60 10.39
C THR A 85 -2.07 32.55 9.72
N GLY A 86 -3.33 32.14 9.58
CA GLY A 86 -4.34 32.87 8.78
C GLY A 86 -4.12 32.74 7.26
N ILE A 87 -3.31 31.78 6.82
CA ILE A 87 -3.01 31.51 5.40
C ILE A 87 -3.59 30.16 5.00
N CYS A 88 -4.21 30.11 3.83
CA CYS A 88 -4.82 28.93 3.23
C CYS A 88 -4.06 28.55 1.96
N PRO A 89 -3.53 27.32 1.83
CA PRO A 89 -3.00 26.83 0.57
C PRO A 89 -4.13 26.43 -0.38
N VAL A 90 -3.92 26.63 -1.67
CA VAL A 90 -4.75 26.09 -2.76
C VAL A 90 -3.80 25.38 -3.73
N ASP A 91 -4.22 24.20 -4.19
CA ASP A 91 -3.44 23.35 -5.09
C ASP A 91 -4.28 23.10 -6.34
N ILE A 92 -3.75 23.50 -7.50
CA ILE A 92 -4.34 23.22 -8.81
C ILE A 92 -3.41 22.23 -9.49
N ASP A 93 -3.79 20.94 -9.47
CA ASP A 93 -3.04 19.87 -10.11
C ASP A 93 -3.49 19.70 -11.58
N HIS A 94 -2.63 19.12 -12.41
CA HIS A 94 -2.94 18.75 -13.81
C HIS A 94 -3.38 19.92 -14.70
N VAL A 95 -2.77 21.09 -14.52
CA VAL A 95 -3.00 22.25 -15.38
C VAL A 95 -2.49 21.91 -16.80
N PRO A 96 -3.36 21.96 -17.83
CA PRO A 96 -2.94 21.72 -19.22
C PRO A 96 -1.89 22.76 -19.65
N PRO A 97 -0.78 22.36 -20.32
CA PRO A 97 0.29 23.28 -20.70
C PRO A 97 -0.20 24.52 -21.45
N GLU A 98 -1.17 24.36 -22.35
CA GLU A 98 -1.78 25.43 -23.14
C GLU A 98 -2.60 26.44 -22.32
N ARG A 99 -3.01 26.07 -21.09
CA ARG A 99 -3.76 26.94 -20.17
C ARG A 99 -2.90 27.51 -19.05
N MET A 100 -1.66 27.05 -18.90
CA MET A 100 -0.78 27.41 -17.77
C MET A 100 -0.56 28.92 -17.68
N GLU A 101 -0.12 29.55 -18.77
CA GLU A 101 0.18 30.98 -18.82
C GLU A 101 -1.06 31.83 -18.55
N GLN A 102 -2.20 31.49 -19.19
CA GLN A 102 -3.47 32.15 -18.95
C GLN A 102 -3.91 32.06 -17.47
N CYS A 103 -3.75 30.89 -16.84
CA CYS A 103 -4.11 30.71 -15.44
C CYS A 103 -3.19 31.52 -14.52
N LEU A 104 -1.88 31.55 -14.77
CA LEU A 104 -0.93 32.34 -13.98
C LEU A 104 -1.22 33.85 -14.06
N GLU A 105 -1.62 34.36 -15.23
CA GLU A 105 -2.05 35.76 -15.40
C GLU A 105 -3.34 36.06 -14.63
N LEU A 106 -4.36 35.20 -14.71
CA LEU A 106 -5.61 35.36 -13.97
C LEU A 106 -5.39 35.37 -12.45
N LEU A 107 -4.54 34.46 -11.96
CA LEU A 107 -4.23 34.32 -10.53
C LEU A 107 -3.38 35.48 -10.01
N LYS A 108 -2.48 36.01 -10.85
CA LYS A 108 -1.69 37.21 -10.57
C LYS A 108 -2.53 38.49 -10.51
N ALA A 109 -3.55 38.59 -11.36
CA ALA A 109 -4.49 39.72 -11.37
C ALA A 109 -5.48 39.68 -10.19
N ASP A 110 -5.63 38.53 -9.54
CA ASP A 110 -6.54 38.37 -8.42
C ASP A 110 -6.05 39.06 -7.13
N LYS A 111 -6.92 39.84 -6.51
CA LYS A 111 -6.61 40.63 -5.31
C LYS A 111 -6.36 39.77 -4.06
N HIS A 112 -6.76 38.51 -4.03
CA HIS A 112 -6.64 37.62 -2.87
C HIS A 112 -5.40 36.72 -2.91
N THR A 113 -4.74 36.61 -4.05
CA THR A 113 -3.53 35.81 -4.24
C THR A 113 -2.36 36.47 -3.51
N LEU A 114 -1.88 35.84 -2.44
CA LEU A 114 -0.71 36.29 -1.66
C LEU A 114 0.60 35.80 -2.30
N LEU A 115 0.65 34.53 -2.69
CA LEU A 115 1.82 33.90 -3.33
C LEU A 115 1.32 32.91 -4.37
N GLN A 116 1.95 32.88 -5.55
CA GLN A 116 1.76 31.85 -6.56
C GLN A 116 3.11 31.32 -7.05
N TYR A 117 3.21 30.01 -7.26
CA TYR A 117 4.35 29.40 -7.93
C TYR A 117 3.96 28.08 -8.60
N VAL A 118 4.73 27.68 -9.61
CA VAL A 118 4.59 26.39 -10.30
C VAL A 118 5.17 25.28 -9.42
N THR A 119 4.40 24.21 -9.26
CA THR A 119 4.80 23.05 -8.45
C THR A 119 5.98 22.28 -9.07
N ILE A 120 6.59 21.41 -8.27
CA ILE A 120 7.82 20.70 -8.64
C ILE A 120 7.69 19.88 -9.95
N SER A 121 6.48 19.36 -10.25
CA SER A 121 6.20 18.60 -11.46
C SER A 121 6.16 19.45 -12.73
N GLY A 122 5.99 20.76 -12.62
CA GLY A 122 5.75 21.66 -13.76
C GLY A 122 4.32 21.66 -14.29
N HIS A 123 3.43 20.82 -13.74
CA HIS A 123 2.05 20.63 -14.22
C HIS A 123 0.98 21.08 -13.23
N GLY A 124 1.36 21.83 -12.20
CA GLY A 124 0.42 22.32 -11.19
C GLY A 124 0.83 23.67 -10.65
N ILE A 125 -0.12 24.42 -10.10
CA ILE A 125 0.08 25.75 -9.53
C ILE A 125 -0.29 25.69 -8.04
N ARG A 126 0.61 26.19 -7.19
CA ARG A 126 0.35 26.39 -5.76
C ARG A 126 0.02 27.85 -5.51
N LEU A 127 -1.04 28.09 -4.75
CA LEU A 127 -1.42 29.44 -4.30
C LEU A 127 -1.48 29.49 -2.77
N LEU A 128 -1.14 30.65 -2.22
CA LEU A 128 -1.44 31.02 -0.84
C LEU A 128 -2.46 32.15 -0.84
N CYS A 129 -3.50 32.03 -0.01
CA CYS A 129 -4.54 33.04 0.15
C CYS A 129 -4.73 33.35 1.64
N ARG A 130 -4.73 34.62 2.00
CA ARG A 130 -4.94 35.05 3.39
C ARG A 130 -6.42 35.08 3.73
N TYR A 131 -6.78 34.76 4.96
CA TYR A 131 -8.13 34.97 5.49
C TYR A 131 -8.09 35.56 6.92
N THR A 132 -9.23 36.07 7.38
CA THR A 132 -9.38 36.68 8.71
C THR A 132 -10.44 35.97 9.55
N GLY A 133 -10.54 36.34 10.83
CA GLY A 133 -11.55 35.79 11.77
C GLY A 133 -11.02 34.70 12.70
N LEU A 134 -9.71 34.48 12.76
CA LEU A 134 -9.09 33.63 13.77
C LEU A 134 -9.36 34.16 15.19
N THR A 135 -9.51 33.24 16.13
CA THR A 135 -9.77 33.50 17.55
C THR A 135 -8.74 32.77 18.41
N ASP A 136 -8.72 33.00 19.71
CA ASP A 136 -7.81 32.26 20.61
C ASP A 136 -8.23 30.79 20.82
N ASN A 137 -9.39 30.39 20.32
CA ASN A 137 -9.90 29.03 20.46
C ASN A 137 -9.53 28.14 19.26
N CYS A 138 -8.66 27.16 19.52
CA CYS A 138 -8.14 26.25 18.49
C CYS A 138 -9.24 25.44 17.77
N GLU A 139 -10.27 24.96 18.47
CA GLU A 139 -11.37 24.21 17.83
C GLU A 139 -12.22 25.09 16.91
N LYS A 140 -12.48 26.34 17.32
CA LYS A 140 -13.19 27.32 16.48
C LYS A 140 -12.38 27.64 15.23
N ASN A 141 -11.06 27.80 15.37
CA ASN A 141 -10.16 28.06 14.25
C ASN A 141 -10.10 26.87 13.29
N HIS A 142 -10.12 25.63 13.79
CA HIS A 142 -10.16 24.45 12.92
C HIS A 142 -11.43 24.43 12.06
N ARG A 143 -12.60 24.68 12.66
CA ARG A 143 -13.87 24.77 11.94
C ARG A 143 -13.91 25.94 10.96
N LEU A 144 -13.32 27.08 11.35
CA LEU A 144 -13.19 28.25 10.48
C LEU A 144 -12.32 27.92 9.27
N HIS A 145 -11.12 27.40 9.48
CA HIS A 145 -10.19 27.02 8.41
C HIS A 145 -10.82 26.04 7.44
N THR A 146 -11.45 24.95 7.91
CA THR A 146 -12.09 23.98 6.99
C THR A 146 -13.17 24.62 6.11
N ARG A 147 -13.95 25.54 6.67
CA ARG A 147 -15.01 26.26 5.93
C ARG A 147 -14.42 27.27 4.94
N THR A 148 -13.41 28.03 5.38
CA THR A 148 -12.74 29.04 4.57
C THR A 148 -11.93 28.40 3.45
N PHE A 149 -11.24 27.28 3.72
CA PHE A 149 -10.56 26.45 2.72
C PHE A 149 -11.50 26.06 1.60
N THR A 150 -12.70 25.56 1.94
CA THR A 150 -13.69 25.15 0.94
C THR A 150 -14.13 26.35 0.08
N ALA A 151 -14.44 27.48 0.71
CA ALA A 151 -14.87 28.69 0.00
C ALA A 151 -13.77 29.30 -0.90
N ILE A 152 -12.52 29.28 -0.45
CA ILE A 152 -11.36 29.75 -1.22
C ILE A 152 -11.12 28.84 -2.43
N ASN A 153 -11.18 27.51 -2.26
CA ASN A 153 -11.00 26.57 -3.37
C ASN A 153 -12.13 26.71 -4.40
N GLU A 154 -13.39 26.87 -3.95
CA GLU A 154 -14.53 27.16 -4.83
C GLU A 154 -14.38 28.50 -5.57
N TYR A 155 -13.81 29.52 -4.92
CA TYR A 155 -13.49 30.81 -5.54
C TYR A 155 -12.46 30.65 -6.66
N TYR A 156 -11.31 30.05 -6.39
CA TYR A 156 -10.26 29.87 -7.40
C TYR A 156 -10.63 28.87 -8.50
N THR A 157 -11.47 27.86 -8.19
CA THR A 157 -12.05 26.97 -9.20
C THR A 157 -12.94 27.75 -10.17
N ARG A 158 -13.77 28.68 -9.67
CA ARG A 158 -14.58 29.55 -10.54
C ARG A 158 -13.74 30.53 -11.34
N LEU A 159 -12.68 31.09 -10.74
CA LEU A 159 -11.79 32.05 -11.40
C LEU A 159 -11.01 31.41 -12.56
N THR A 160 -10.47 30.21 -12.35
CA THR A 160 -9.61 29.53 -13.33
C THR A 160 -10.35 28.55 -14.23
N GLY A 161 -11.53 28.08 -13.81
CA GLY A 161 -12.24 26.97 -14.46
C GLY A 161 -11.52 25.63 -14.36
N LEU A 162 -10.60 25.48 -13.41
CA LEU A 162 -9.84 24.26 -13.13
C LEU A 162 -10.15 23.75 -11.71
N GLU A 163 -10.28 22.45 -11.55
CA GLU A 163 -10.63 21.84 -10.27
C GLU A 163 -9.47 21.95 -9.26
N CYS A 164 -9.73 22.54 -8.10
CA CYS A 164 -8.76 22.62 -7.00
C CYS A 164 -8.88 21.38 -6.07
N ASP A 165 -7.77 20.90 -5.49
CA ASP A 165 -7.78 19.69 -4.62
C ASP A 165 -8.58 19.90 -3.31
N LEU A 166 -9.85 19.46 -3.30
CA LEU A 166 -10.73 19.49 -2.13
C LEU A 166 -10.35 18.49 -1.03
N LYS A 167 -9.36 17.61 -1.25
CA LYS A 167 -8.83 16.67 -0.23
C LYS A 167 -7.84 17.36 0.73
N CYS A 168 -7.51 18.63 0.52
CA CYS A 168 -6.63 19.44 1.37
C CYS A 168 -7.29 20.05 2.64
N LYS A 169 -8.39 19.50 3.16
CA LYS A 169 -9.08 20.04 4.38
C LYS A 169 -8.27 19.94 5.68
N ASN A 170 -7.14 19.23 5.67
CA ASN A 170 -6.32 19.02 6.85
C ASN A 170 -5.35 20.19 7.05
N ALA A 171 -5.58 20.99 8.11
CA ALA A 171 -4.73 22.13 8.46
C ALA A 171 -3.24 21.77 8.70
N THR A 172 -2.92 20.50 8.97
CA THR A 172 -1.54 20.02 9.16
C THR A 172 -0.84 19.60 7.87
N ARG A 173 -1.46 19.76 6.69
CA ARG A 173 -0.86 19.35 5.41
C ARG A 173 0.29 20.30 5.06
N LEU A 174 1.43 19.72 4.69
CA LEU A 174 2.62 20.45 4.26
C LEU A 174 2.54 20.78 2.77
N SER A 175 3.12 21.91 2.38
CA SER A 175 3.31 22.32 0.99
C SER A 175 4.78 22.18 0.61
N GLY A 176 5.07 21.37 -0.41
CA GLY A 176 6.42 21.20 -0.93
C GLY A 176 6.90 22.45 -1.68
N LEU A 177 8.18 22.79 -1.51
CA LEU A 177 8.83 23.84 -2.28
C LEU A 177 9.12 23.35 -3.71
N ALA A 178 9.20 24.29 -4.64
CA ALA A 178 9.60 24.07 -6.02
C ALA A 178 10.25 25.34 -6.55
N HIS A 179 11.30 25.20 -7.34
CA HIS A 179 11.95 26.36 -7.92
C HIS A 179 11.07 27.00 -9.00
N ASP A 180 10.85 28.31 -8.87
CA ASP A 180 10.10 29.12 -9.83
C ASP A 180 10.65 30.56 -9.84
N GLU A 181 11.42 30.88 -10.89
CA GLU A 181 11.98 32.23 -11.10
C GLU A 181 10.87 33.28 -11.31
N HIS A 182 9.70 32.86 -11.82
CA HIS A 182 8.58 33.72 -12.15
C HIS A 182 7.48 33.73 -11.08
N LEU A 183 7.77 33.25 -9.87
CA LEU A 183 6.82 33.28 -8.76
C LEU A 183 6.26 34.69 -8.55
N PHE A 184 4.97 34.77 -8.25
CA PHE A 184 4.29 36.03 -7.94
C PHE A 184 4.05 36.13 -6.43
N PHE A 185 4.38 37.27 -5.85
CA PHE A 185 4.12 37.57 -4.44
C PHE A 185 3.50 38.96 -4.31
N ASN A 186 2.36 39.04 -3.62
CA ASN A 186 1.63 40.28 -3.36
C ASN A 186 1.50 40.52 -1.85
N PRO A 187 2.39 41.33 -1.25
CA PRO A 187 2.33 41.61 0.20
C PRO A 187 1.05 42.35 0.62
N ASP A 188 0.36 42.99 -0.33
CA ASP A 188 -0.87 43.76 -0.12
C ASP A 188 -2.13 42.97 -0.46
N ALA A 189 -2.03 41.64 -0.61
CA ALA A 189 -3.16 40.78 -0.91
C ALA A 189 -4.31 40.97 0.09
N VAL A 190 -5.50 41.24 -0.45
CA VAL A 190 -6.71 41.47 0.33
C VAL A 190 -7.12 40.15 0.99
N PRO A 191 -7.32 40.10 2.32
CA PRO A 191 -7.75 38.87 2.97
C PRO A 191 -9.12 38.41 2.46
N PHE A 192 -9.23 37.15 2.09
CA PHE A 192 -10.48 36.54 1.66
C PHE A 192 -11.50 36.59 2.80
N SER A 193 -12.63 37.26 2.54
CA SER A 193 -13.76 37.35 3.45
C SER A 193 -15.01 36.86 2.74
N ARG A 194 -15.56 35.76 3.26
CA ARG A 194 -16.76 35.12 2.69
C ARG A 194 -17.96 36.06 2.62
N ASN A 195 -18.03 37.10 3.46
CA ASN A 195 -19.17 38.02 3.51
C ASN A 195 -19.12 39.10 2.40
N ALA A 196 -17.92 39.40 1.86
CA ALA A 196 -17.74 40.43 0.82
C ALA A 196 -17.80 39.83 -0.60
N GLU A 197 -17.33 38.60 -0.78
CA GLU A 197 -17.20 37.90 -2.08
C GLU A 197 -18.48 37.15 -2.52
N THR A 198 -19.58 37.24 -1.74
CA THR A 198 -20.86 36.55 -2.03
C THR A 198 -21.99 37.45 -2.53
N ALA A 199 -21.68 38.62 -3.10
CA ALA A 199 -22.68 39.45 -3.76
C ALA A 199 -23.10 38.83 -5.12
N ALA A 200 -24.16 38.00 -5.05
CA ALA A 200 -25.00 37.39 -6.10
C ALA A 200 -24.62 36.00 -6.66
N PRO A 201 -25.62 35.16 -7.04
CA PRO A 201 -26.84 34.81 -6.34
C PRO A 201 -26.63 33.58 -5.41
N LYS A 202 -27.40 33.53 -4.33
CA LYS A 202 -27.30 32.50 -3.28
C LYS A 202 -27.60 31.10 -3.82
N HIS A 203 -26.60 30.22 -3.80
CA HIS A 203 -26.84 28.81 -3.49
C HIS A 203 -25.70 28.25 -2.64
N SER A 204 -25.88 28.30 -1.32
CA SER A 204 -25.13 27.46 -0.37
C SER A 204 -25.85 27.29 0.99
N PRO A 205 -25.61 26.18 1.71
CA PRO A 205 -26.61 25.48 2.54
C PRO A 205 -26.90 26.08 3.93
N ALA A 206 -26.23 27.16 4.32
CA ALA A 206 -26.51 27.87 5.56
C ALA A 206 -27.77 28.76 5.45
N SER A 207 -28.05 29.28 4.25
CA SER A 207 -29.33 29.92 3.92
C SER A 207 -30.48 28.92 4.13
N ALA A 208 -30.33 27.68 3.67
CA ALA A 208 -31.37 26.66 3.86
C ALA A 208 -31.65 26.36 5.34
N LYS A 209 -30.68 26.44 6.25
CA LYS A 209 -30.90 26.18 7.69
C LYS A 209 -31.58 27.35 8.41
N ASN A 210 -31.18 28.59 8.09
CA ASN A 210 -31.83 29.79 8.63
C ASN A 210 -33.20 30.04 7.99
N HIS A 211 -33.36 29.76 6.69
CA HIS A 211 -34.64 29.78 5.99
C HIS A 211 -35.55 28.65 6.46
N ARG A 212 -35.04 27.43 6.70
CA ARG A 212 -35.81 26.36 7.37
C ARG A 212 -36.21 26.72 8.80
N ARG A 213 -35.35 27.40 9.57
CA ARG A 213 -35.71 27.87 10.92
C ARG A 213 -36.78 28.95 10.85
N LEU A 214 -36.61 29.95 10.00
CA LEU A 214 -37.59 31.02 9.77
C LEU A 214 -38.93 30.44 9.30
N GLN A 215 -38.91 29.54 8.31
CA GLN A 215 -40.10 28.84 7.83
C GLN A 215 -40.79 28.07 8.96
N ARG A 216 -40.03 27.34 9.79
CA ARG A 216 -40.59 26.63 10.96
C ARG A 216 -41.21 27.56 12.01
N VAL A 217 -40.62 28.74 12.21
CA VAL A 217 -41.19 29.76 13.10
C VAL A 217 -42.49 30.30 12.49
N ILE A 218 -42.50 30.61 11.20
CA ILE A 218 -43.69 31.06 10.47
C ILE A 218 -44.80 30.00 10.55
N ASP A 219 -44.50 28.73 10.25
CA ASP A 219 -45.47 27.63 10.31
C ASP A 219 -46.01 27.41 11.74
N ALA A 220 -45.21 27.69 12.77
CA ALA A 220 -45.65 27.63 14.16
C ALA A 220 -46.53 28.85 14.53
N ALA A 221 -46.17 30.05 14.05
CA ALA A 221 -46.95 31.27 14.26
C ALA A 221 -48.29 31.21 13.52
N CYS A 222 -48.32 30.77 12.26
CA CYS A 222 -49.55 30.61 11.47
C CYS A 222 -50.50 29.59 12.12
N ARG A 223 -50.00 28.44 12.59
CA ARG A 223 -50.85 27.46 13.29
C ARG A 223 -51.45 28.03 14.56
N ARG A 224 -50.64 28.77 15.33
CA ARG A 224 -51.12 29.41 16.56
C ARG A 224 -52.19 30.47 16.29
N LEU A 225 -52.00 31.29 15.25
CA LEU A 225 -53.02 32.26 14.83
C LEU A 225 -54.31 31.55 14.37
N ALA A 226 -54.21 30.45 13.63
CA ALA A 226 -55.37 29.66 13.21
C ALA A 226 -56.09 29.01 14.41
N ASP A 227 -55.36 28.45 15.38
CA ASP A 227 -55.93 27.90 16.62
C ASP A 227 -56.62 29.00 17.47
N GLU A 228 -56.12 30.23 17.39
CA GLU A 228 -56.69 31.43 18.03
C GLU A 228 -57.82 32.09 17.19
N GLY A 229 -58.16 31.54 16.02
CA GLY A 229 -59.21 32.04 15.13
C GLY A 229 -58.86 33.35 14.39
N VAL A 230 -57.58 33.69 14.28
CA VAL A 230 -57.08 34.91 13.64
C VAL A 230 -56.64 34.59 12.21
N GLU A 231 -57.41 35.06 11.24
CA GLU A 231 -57.15 34.85 9.81
C GLU A 231 -56.83 36.16 9.10
N TYR A 232 -56.07 36.06 8.02
CA TYR A 232 -55.77 37.20 7.16
C TYR A 232 -56.95 37.42 6.19
N ALA A 233 -57.95 38.17 6.64
CA ALA A 233 -59.19 38.44 5.91
C ALA A 233 -59.51 39.94 5.81
N GLU A 234 -60.40 40.29 4.88
CA GLU A 234 -60.87 41.66 4.64
C GLU A 234 -61.38 42.27 5.96
N HIS A 235 -60.91 43.49 6.28
CA HIS A 235 -61.09 44.19 7.58
C HIS A 235 -60.27 43.69 8.79
N HIS A 236 -59.54 42.58 8.72
CA HIS A 236 -58.69 42.04 9.81
C HIS A 236 -57.18 42.00 9.50
N HIS A 237 -56.74 42.53 8.36
CA HIS A 237 -55.34 42.48 7.92
C HIS A 237 -54.34 43.10 8.92
N ASN A 238 -54.66 44.27 9.49
CA ASN A 238 -53.77 44.95 10.44
C ASN A 238 -53.54 44.13 11.73
N GLU A 239 -54.62 43.53 12.25
CA GLU A 239 -54.59 42.70 13.46
C GLU A 239 -53.73 41.45 13.23
N TYR A 240 -53.91 40.78 12.08
CA TYR A 240 -53.12 39.61 11.72
C TYR A 240 -51.62 39.93 11.59
N ILE A 241 -51.28 41.04 10.90
CA ILE A 241 -49.89 41.47 10.69
C ILE A 241 -49.22 41.80 12.02
N MET A 242 -49.93 42.48 12.93
CA MET A 242 -49.42 42.83 14.26
C MET A 242 -49.18 41.57 15.11
N ARG A 243 -50.16 40.66 15.21
CA ARG A 243 -50.00 39.41 16.00
C ARG A 243 -48.89 38.52 15.44
N MET A 244 -48.74 38.48 14.11
CA MET A 244 -47.61 37.81 13.47
C MET A 244 -46.27 38.44 13.87
N GLY A 245 -46.19 39.77 13.91
CA GLY A 245 -45.01 40.51 14.35
C GLY A 245 -44.59 40.18 15.79
N TYR A 246 -45.53 40.17 16.74
CA TYR A 246 -45.26 39.79 18.12
C TYR A 246 -44.81 38.33 18.26
N LEU A 247 -45.42 37.39 17.52
CA LEU A 247 -45.03 35.99 17.55
C LEU A 247 -43.60 35.78 16.99
N LEU A 248 -43.24 36.46 15.90
CA LEU A 248 -41.88 36.40 15.35
C LEU A 248 -40.84 36.99 16.32
N ASN A 249 -41.17 38.06 17.03
CA ASN A 249 -40.34 38.60 18.10
C ASN A 249 -40.19 37.58 19.25
N ALA A 250 -41.30 37.00 19.72
CA ALA A 250 -41.31 36.02 20.79
C ALA A 250 -40.52 34.74 20.48
N TYR A 251 -40.50 34.28 19.23
CA TYR A 251 -39.68 33.13 18.79
C TYR A 251 -38.20 33.48 18.51
N GLY A 252 -37.79 34.73 18.72
CA GLY A 252 -36.40 35.19 18.61
C GLY A 252 -35.91 35.36 17.17
N VAL A 253 -36.81 35.71 16.24
CA VAL A 253 -36.43 36.08 14.86
C VAL A 253 -35.92 37.51 14.88
N ALA A 254 -34.72 37.77 14.35
CA ALA A 254 -34.17 39.12 14.29
C ALA A 254 -35.10 40.07 13.51
N GLN A 255 -35.27 41.30 14.01
CA GLN A 255 -36.20 42.29 13.48
C GLN A 255 -36.02 42.51 11.97
N ASN A 256 -34.78 42.69 11.50
CA ASN A 256 -34.47 42.90 10.08
C ASN A 256 -34.94 41.73 9.19
N VAL A 257 -34.87 40.49 9.67
CA VAL A 257 -35.33 39.29 8.95
C VAL A 257 -36.85 39.20 8.95
N ALA A 258 -37.49 39.50 10.09
CA ALA A 258 -38.94 39.48 10.23
C ALA A 258 -39.62 40.59 9.40
N THR A 259 -39.08 41.81 9.45
CA THR A 259 -39.56 42.95 8.66
C THR A 259 -39.40 42.68 7.16
N GLN A 260 -38.25 42.16 6.71
CA GLN A 260 -38.06 41.82 5.30
C GLN A 260 -39.11 40.80 4.82
N TRP A 261 -39.32 39.73 5.58
CA TRP A 261 -40.33 38.71 5.25
C TRP A 261 -41.76 39.29 5.24
N ALA A 262 -42.11 40.16 6.20
CA ALA A 262 -43.44 40.73 6.31
C ALA A 262 -43.76 41.67 5.16
N THR A 263 -42.81 42.52 4.74
CA THR A 263 -42.99 43.42 3.60
C THR A 263 -43.16 42.65 2.29
N GLU A 264 -42.50 41.50 2.15
CA GLU A 264 -42.69 40.60 1.00
C GLU A 264 -44.03 39.83 1.08
N ARG A 265 -44.44 39.38 2.28
CA ARG A 265 -45.62 38.52 2.48
C ARG A 265 -46.96 39.26 2.43
N PHE A 266 -46.98 40.51 2.86
CA PHE A 266 -48.17 41.37 2.97
C PHE A 266 -48.10 42.56 2.01
N ALA A 267 -47.55 42.34 0.81
CA ALA A 267 -47.39 43.39 -0.21
C ALA A 267 -48.73 43.96 -0.72
N ASP A 268 -49.83 43.25 -0.49
CA ASP A 268 -51.21 43.64 -0.78
C ASP A 268 -51.83 44.56 0.29
N TYR A 269 -51.17 44.74 1.44
CA TYR A 269 -51.65 45.60 2.51
C TYR A 269 -51.22 47.06 2.32
N ASN A 270 -52.19 47.98 2.23
CA ASN A 270 -51.95 49.40 1.96
C ASN A 270 -51.41 50.21 3.17
N GLY A 271 -51.06 49.57 4.29
CA GLY A 271 -50.54 50.22 5.51
C GLY A 271 -49.03 50.01 5.72
N ASP A 272 -48.46 50.70 6.72
CA ASP A 272 -47.01 50.64 7.00
C ASP A 272 -46.60 49.36 7.78
N VAL A 273 -46.37 48.27 7.05
CA VAL A 273 -45.86 47.00 7.60
C VAL A 273 -44.52 47.17 8.32
N THR A 274 -43.67 48.07 7.83
CA THR A 274 -42.34 48.33 8.42
C THR A 274 -42.47 48.98 9.79
N GLY A 275 -43.34 49.99 9.91
CA GLY A 275 -43.68 50.64 11.17
C GLY A 275 -44.36 49.71 12.18
N ILE A 276 -45.25 48.82 11.72
CA ILE A 276 -45.90 47.82 12.59
C ILE A 276 -44.86 46.86 13.19
N PHE A 277 -43.94 46.33 12.37
CA PHE A 277 -42.89 45.43 12.84
C PHE A 277 -41.84 46.17 13.69
N ALA A 278 -41.57 47.46 13.42
CA ALA A 278 -40.74 48.27 14.30
C ALA A 278 -41.35 48.41 15.70
N SER A 279 -42.67 48.63 15.78
CA SER A 279 -43.40 48.69 17.04
C SER A 279 -43.40 47.36 17.80
N CYS A 280 -43.62 46.23 17.10
CA CYS A 280 -43.66 44.89 17.71
C CYS A 280 -42.34 44.48 18.39
N TYR A 281 -41.22 45.08 17.96
CA TYR A 281 -39.86 44.77 18.44
C TYR A 281 -39.33 45.77 19.49
N LEU A 282 -40.16 46.73 19.95
CA LEU A 282 -39.80 47.62 21.06
C LEU A 282 -39.79 46.90 22.42
N ASN A 283 -40.57 45.81 22.57
CA ASN A 283 -40.56 44.96 23.76
C ASN A 283 -39.40 43.96 23.71
N ILE A 284 -38.22 44.41 24.13
CA ILE A 284 -36.98 43.60 24.12
C ILE A 284 -37.06 42.42 25.09
N GLU A 285 -37.83 42.54 26.18
CA GLU A 285 -37.98 41.48 27.19
C GLU A 285 -38.70 40.22 26.67
N GLU A 286 -39.53 40.36 25.64
CA GLU A 286 -40.25 39.22 25.04
C GLU A 286 -39.45 38.53 23.94
N HIS A 287 -38.31 39.09 23.50
CA HIS A 287 -37.54 38.53 22.39
C HIS A 287 -36.93 37.17 22.75
N GLY A 288 -37.36 36.12 22.03
CA GLY A 288 -36.91 34.74 22.30
C GLY A 288 -37.52 34.10 23.55
N SER A 289 -38.61 34.66 24.08
CA SER A 289 -39.37 34.09 25.21
C SER A 289 -40.06 32.76 24.88
N LEU A 290 -40.38 32.52 23.60
CA LEU A 290 -40.98 31.27 23.12
C LEU A 290 -39.92 30.38 22.46
N SER A 291 -39.83 29.14 22.93
CA SER A 291 -39.08 28.10 22.24
C SER A 291 -39.94 27.45 21.17
N LEU A 292 -39.35 27.16 20.01
CA LEU A 292 -39.98 26.29 19.02
C LEU A 292 -40.33 24.95 19.70
N PRO A 293 -41.51 24.37 19.45
CA PRO A 293 -41.77 23.00 19.84
C PRO A 293 -40.61 22.12 19.37
N PRO A 294 -40.13 21.17 20.19
CA PRO A 294 -39.15 20.19 19.74
C PRO A 294 -39.62 19.65 18.39
N LEU A 295 -38.69 19.34 17.46
CA LEU A 295 -39.10 18.44 16.39
C LEU A 295 -39.77 17.28 17.12
N ARG A 296 -41.07 17.05 16.91
CA ARG A 296 -41.61 15.72 17.12
C ARG A 296 -40.57 14.84 16.44
N LYS A 297 -39.92 13.93 17.19
CA LYS A 297 -39.29 12.76 16.57
C LYS A 297 -40.41 12.26 15.69
N SER A 298 -40.35 12.60 14.40
CA SER A 298 -41.40 12.15 13.54
C SER A 298 -41.30 10.64 13.63
N GLN A 299 -42.43 9.99 13.52
CA GLN A 299 -42.48 8.55 13.38
C GLN A 299 -41.64 8.06 12.16
N ASN A 300 -40.95 8.95 11.41
CA ASN A 300 -40.09 8.63 10.28
C ASN A 300 -38.72 8.03 10.60
N ASN A 301 -38.28 7.90 11.85
CA ASN A 301 -37.06 7.09 12.08
C ASN A 301 -37.38 5.61 11.88
N ASP A 302 -38.57 5.18 12.30
CA ASP A 302 -39.11 3.86 12.01
C ASP A 302 -39.46 3.74 10.51
N GLU A 303 -40.14 4.74 9.89
CA GLU A 303 -40.44 4.67 8.45
C GLU A 303 -39.19 4.75 7.54
N ARG A 304 -38.12 5.48 7.92
CA ARG A 304 -36.85 5.49 7.15
C ARG A 304 -36.06 4.20 7.31
N GLN A 305 -36.14 3.55 8.47
CA GLN A 305 -35.59 2.20 8.65
C GLN A 305 -36.40 1.16 7.88
N GLU A 306 -37.73 1.32 7.76
CA GLU A 306 -38.57 0.47 6.89
C GLU A 306 -38.30 0.70 5.39
N PHE A 307 -37.95 1.93 4.99
CA PHE A 307 -37.69 2.30 3.59
C PHE A 307 -36.27 1.92 3.11
N MET A 308 -35.29 1.82 4.01
CA MET A 308 -33.96 1.31 3.68
C MET A 308 -33.97 -0.21 3.67
N ALA A 309 -33.09 -0.79 2.85
CA ALA A 309 -32.92 -2.23 2.85
C ALA A 309 -32.32 -2.74 4.18
N SER A 310 -33.01 -3.70 4.79
CA SER A 310 -32.50 -4.50 5.90
C SER A 310 -31.43 -5.50 5.42
N VAL A 311 -30.75 -6.16 6.37
CA VAL A 311 -29.82 -7.26 6.03
C VAL A 311 -30.55 -8.38 5.29
N ALA A 312 -31.74 -8.77 5.74
CA ALA A 312 -32.56 -9.78 5.08
C ALA A 312 -32.95 -9.38 3.64
N ASP A 313 -33.27 -8.11 3.40
CA ASP A 313 -33.55 -7.59 2.05
C ASP A 313 -32.29 -7.70 1.15
N ILE A 314 -31.10 -7.45 1.70
CA ILE A 314 -29.82 -7.58 1.00
C ILE A 314 -29.53 -9.05 0.67
N GLU A 315 -29.66 -9.96 1.63
CA GLU A 315 -29.44 -11.39 1.46
C GLU A 315 -30.37 -11.99 0.39
N GLN A 316 -31.66 -11.67 0.47
CA GLN A 316 -32.66 -12.11 -0.50
C GLN A 316 -32.33 -11.58 -1.91
N PHE A 317 -31.93 -10.32 -2.02
CA PHE A 317 -31.48 -9.73 -3.28
C PHE A 317 -30.25 -10.47 -3.83
N LEU A 318 -29.21 -10.66 -3.01
CA LEU A 318 -27.96 -11.30 -3.44
C LEU A 318 -28.19 -12.75 -3.91
N ASN A 319 -29.01 -13.52 -3.19
CA ASN A 319 -29.39 -14.88 -3.59
C ASN A 319 -30.05 -14.94 -4.98
N GLY A 320 -30.76 -13.88 -5.38
CA GLY A 320 -31.37 -13.78 -6.70
C GLY A 320 -30.42 -13.31 -7.82
N GLN A 321 -29.23 -12.79 -7.48
CA GLN A 321 -28.32 -12.19 -8.47
C GLN A 321 -27.24 -13.16 -8.95
N ALA A 322 -26.60 -13.90 -8.04
CA ALA A 322 -25.48 -14.78 -8.36
C ALA A 322 -25.20 -15.78 -7.22
N SER A 323 -24.38 -16.79 -7.50
CA SER A 323 -23.79 -17.64 -6.47
C SER A 323 -22.46 -17.04 -6.00
N PHE A 324 -22.28 -16.93 -4.69
CA PHE A 324 -21.08 -16.37 -4.07
C PHE A 324 -20.39 -17.46 -3.26
N ARG A 325 -19.06 -17.41 -3.18
CA ARG A 325 -18.28 -18.26 -2.28
C ARG A 325 -17.04 -17.51 -1.79
N LYS A 326 -16.56 -17.80 -0.59
CA LYS A 326 -15.37 -17.18 -0.01
C LYS A 326 -14.20 -18.15 -0.08
N ASN A 327 -13.17 -17.78 -0.82
CA ASN A 327 -11.96 -18.57 -0.96
C ASN A 327 -11.15 -18.50 0.34
N THR A 328 -10.95 -19.62 1.02
CA THR A 328 -10.23 -19.65 2.32
C THR A 328 -8.73 -19.42 2.18
N VAL A 329 -8.17 -19.64 0.98
CA VAL A 329 -6.73 -19.47 0.70
C VAL A 329 -6.42 -18.01 0.42
N THR A 330 -7.12 -17.39 -0.53
CA THR A 330 -6.88 -15.98 -0.89
C THR A 330 -7.61 -15.00 0.03
N GLY A 331 -8.58 -15.47 0.82
CA GLY A 331 -9.47 -14.64 1.64
C GLY A 331 -10.48 -13.82 0.83
N LYS A 332 -10.51 -13.95 -0.50
CA LYS A 332 -11.38 -13.16 -1.38
C LYS A 332 -12.74 -13.83 -1.60
N CYS A 333 -13.77 -13.02 -1.73
CA CYS A 333 -15.06 -13.47 -2.24
C CYS A 333 -14.95 -13.70 -3.76
N GLU A 334 -15.55 -14.78 -4.24
CA GLU A 334 -15.69 -15.12 -5.65
C GLU A 334 -17.18 -15.15 -6.02
N VAL A 335 -17.49 -14.84 -7.27
CA VAL A 335 -18.86 -14.79 -7.80
C VAL A 335 -18.97 -15.59 -9.10
N LEU A 336 -20.08 -16.32 -9.23
CA LEU A 336 -20.46 -17.00 -10.45
C LEU A 336 -21.52 -16.18 -11.18
N THR A 337 -21.12 -15.49 -12.26
CA THR A 337 -22.01 -14.62 -13.02
C THR A 337 -22.68 -15.35 -14.19
N ALA A 338 -23.91 -14.93 -14.55
CA ALA A 338 -24.57 -15.38 -15.77
C ALA A 338 -23.77 -14.92 -17.00
N GLY A 339 -22.99 -15.82 -17.59
CA GLY A 339 -22.08 -15.53 -18.71
C GLY A 339 -20.65 -16.03 -18.51
N SER A 340 -20.25 -16.35 -17.28
CA SER A 340 -18.91 -16.85 -16.92
C SER A 340 -18.61 -18.30 -17.38
N GLY A 341 -19.52 -18.92 -18.15
CA GLY A 341 -19.38 -20.31 -18.58
C GLY A 341 -19.27 -21.33 -17.44
N GLY A 342 -19.79 -21.00 -16.25
CA GLY A 342 -19.72 -21.88 -15.08
C GLY A 342 -18.49 -21.68 -14.19
N LYS A 343 -17.66 -20.64 -14.42
CA LYS A 343 -16.44 -20.39 -13.64
C LYS A 343 -16.62 -19.24 -12.65
N TYR A 344 -16.18 -19.46 -11.42
CA TYR A 344 -16.11 -18.41 -10.40
C TYR A 344 -14.96 -17.44 -10.69
N GLU A 345 -15.26 -16.14 -10.59
CA GLU A 345 -14.33 -15.03 -10.75
C GLU A 345 -14.19 -14.23 -9.45
N GLU A 346 -13.06 -13.58 -9.23
CA GLU A 346 -12.87 -12.74 -8.04
C GLU A 346 -13.85 -11.57 -8.02
N LEU A 347 -14.47 -11.34 -6.87
CA LEU A 347 -15.36 -10.21 -6.65
C LEU A 347 -14.56 -8.90 -6.70
N THR A 348 -15.00 -7.96 -7.52
CA THR A 348 -14.36 -6.64 -7.65
C THR A 348 -15.22 -5.55 -7.05
N ASP A 349 -14.61 -4.43 -6.64
CA ASP A 349 -15.34 -3.23 -6.21
C ASP A 349 -16.36 -2.74 -7.24
N ARG A 350 -16.03 -2.89 -8.54
CA ARG A 350 -16.95 -2.58 -9.64
C ARG A 350 -18.20 -3.45 -9.59
N TYR A 351 -18.04 -4.75 -9.34
CA TYR A 351 -19.17 -5.67 -9.24
C TYR A 351 -20.02 -5.38 -8.00
N VAL A 352 -19.40 -5.10 -6.85
CA VAL A 352 -20.12 -4.66 -5.63
C VAL A 352 -20.92 -3.38 -5.89
N ASN A 353 -20.34 -2.39 -6.56
CA ASN A 353 -21.05 -1.17 -6.93
C ASN A 353 -22.18 -1.44 -7.94
N THR A 354 -22.01 -2.44 -8.81
CA THR A 354 -23.08 -2.89 -9.72
C THR A 354 -24.24 -3.53 -8.97
N LEU A 355 -23.95 -4.42 -8.00
CA LEU A 355 -24.96 -5.01 -7.11
C LEU A 355 -25.71 -3.92 -6.34
N TRP A 356 -25.00 -2.93 -5.80
CA TRP A 356 -25.60 -1.77 -5.14
C TRP A 356 -26.55 -0.99 -6.05
N CYS A 357 -26.11 -0.67 -7.28
CA CYS A 357 -26.94 0.04 -8.24
C CYS A 357 -28.20 -0.74 -8.63
N ARG A 358 -28.10 -2.07 -8.82
CA ARG A 358 -29.25 -2.93 -9.13
C ARG A 358 -30.21 -3.02 -7.96
N MET A 359 -29.69 -3.24 -6.76
CA MET A 359 -30.48 -3.29 -5.54
C MET A 359 -31.31 -2.03 -5.32
N CYS A 360 -30.70 -0.85 -5.51
CA CYS A 360 -31.41 0.43 -5.37
C CYS A 360 -32.51 0.64 -6.43
N LYS A 361 -32.44 -0.07 -7.57
CA LYS A 361 -33.43 0.01 -8.66
C LYS A 361 -34.52 -1.04 -8.54
N GLU A 362 -34.17 -2.24 -8.12
CA GLU A 362 -35.00 -3.45 -8.21
C GLU A 362 -35.65 -3.83 -6.87
N ALA A 363 -35.02 -3.47 -5.74
CA ALA A 363 -35.46 -3.87 -4.41
C ALA A 363 -35.76 -2.67 -3.50
N LYS A 364 -34.73 -2.16 -2.81
CA LYS A 364 -34.83 -1.04 -1.87
C LYS A 364 -33.53 -0.22 -1.87
N PRO A 365 -33.59 1.09 -1.54
CA PRO A 365 -32.40 1.90 -1.32
C PRO A 365 -31.49 1.28 -0.25
N GLY A 366 -30.21 1.11 -0.60
CA GLY A 366 -29.19 0.54 0.28
C GLY A 366 -27.85 1.26 0.16
N GLN A 367 -26.86 0.80 0.92
CA GLN A 367 -25.49 1.31 0.86
C GLN A 367 -24.53 0.20 0.41
N ALA A 368 -23.58 0.52 -0.48
CA ALA A 368 -22.58 -0.44 -0.93
C ALA A 368 -21.73 -1.02 0.22
N ALA A 369 -21.57 -0.27 1.33
CA ALA A 369 -20.89 -0.76 2.53
C ALA A 369 -21.65 -1.92 3.20
N HIS A 370 -22.99 -1.89 3.22
CA HIS A 370 -23.80 -2.98 3.78
C HIS A 370 -23.74 -4.23 2.90
N ILE A 371 -23.72 -4.06 1.57
CA ILE A 371 -23.54 -5.19 0.64
C ILE A 371 -22.17 -5.84 0.85
N ARG A 372 -21.09 -5.06 1.00
CA ARG A 372 -19.77 -5.62 1.36
C ARG A 372 -19.82 -6.39 2.68
N ALA A 373 -20.44 -5.81 3.70
CA ALA A 373 -20.54 -6.46 5.01
C ALA A 373 -21.29 -7.80 4.96
N VAL A 374 -22.34 -7.92 4.14
CA VAL A 374 -23.06 -9.19 3.93
C VAL A 374 -22.21 -10.18 3.12
N LEU A 375 -21.50 -9.73 2.08
CA LEU A 375 -20.61 -10.59 1.29
C LEU A 375 -19.40 -11.10 2.10
N ASP A 376 -18.99 -10.36 3.12
CA ASP A 376 -17.90 -10.74 4.03
C ASP A 376 -18.38 -11.55 5.26
N SER A 377 -19.69 -11.80 5.42
CA SER A 377 -20.29 -12.51 6.55
C SER A 377 -20.52 -14.01 6.29
N GLU A 378 -21.14 -14.69 7.25
CA GLU A 378 -21.57 -16.10 7.16
C GLU A 378 -22.62 -16.36 6.06
N PHE A 379 -23.17 -15.32 5.45
CA PHE A 379 -24.06 -15.44 4.29
C PHE A 379 -23.36 -16.12 3.10
N VAL A 380 -22.05 -15.89 2.93
CA VAL A 380 -21.27 -16.49 1.84
C VAL A 380 -20.51 -17.71 2.34
N ASP A 381 -20.84 -18.88 1.80
CA ASP A 381 -20.16 -20.13 2.13
C ASP A 381 -18.67 -20.07 1.80
N THR A 382 -17.86 -20.63 2.70
CA THR A 382 -16.41 -20.75 2.49
C THR A 382 -16.07 -21.99 1.65
N PHE A 383 -15.04 -21.90 0.82
CA PHE A 383 -14.52 -23.04 0.08
C PHE A 383 -12.98 -23.02 0.06
N ASN A 384 -12.38 -24.21 0.17
CA ASN A 384 -10.95 -24.41 -0.03
C ASN A 384 -10.73 -24.96 -1.46
N PRO A 385 -10.03 -24.22 -2.34
CA PRO A 385 -9.80 -24.62 -3.73
C PRO A 385 -8.98 -25.91 -3.86
N PHE A 386 -8.02 -26.15 -2.96
CA PHE A 386 -7.20 -27.34 -2.99
C PHE A 386 -8.01 -28.55 -2.54
N GLU A 387 -8.70 -28.47 -1.40
CA GLU A 387 -9.57 -29.57 -0.97
C GLU A 387 -10.61 -29.96 -2.02
N GLN A 388 -11.26 -28.98 -2.65
CA GLN A 388 -12.24 -29.25 -3.70
C GLN A 388 -11.60 -29.93 -4.91
N TYR A 389 -10.42 -29.46 -5.35
CA TYR A 389 -9.69 -30.05 -6.48
C TYR A 389 -9.35 -31.51 -6.20
N PHE A 390 -8.70 -31.80 -5.07
CA PHE A 390 -8.24 -33.15 -4.72
C PHE A 390 -9.40 -34.12 -4.43
N LYS A 391 -10.51 -33.65 -3.83
CA LYS A 391 -11.73 -34.47 -3.62
C LYS A 391 -12.36 -34.94 -4.94
N ASN A 392 -12.18 -34.19 -6.03
CA ASN A 392 -12.75 -34.51 -7.35
C ASN A 392 -11.81 -35.34 -8.24
N LEU A 393 -10.60 -35.65 -7.77
CA LEU A 393 -9.66 -36.46 -8.53
C LEU A 393 -10.07 -37.95 -8.55
N PRO A 394 -9.83 -38.66 -9.66
CA PRO A 394 -9.94 -40.11 -9.66
C PRO A 394 -8.89 -40.73 -8.72
N PRO A 395 -9.16 -41.93 -8.16
CA PRO A 395 -8.15 -42.65 -7.39
C PRO A 395 -6.97 -43.02 -8.29
N TRP A 396 -5.76 -43.02 -7.72
CA TRP A 396 -4.57 -43.48 -8.41
C TRP A 396 -4.65 -44.99 -8.68
N ASP A 397 -4.13 -45.42 -9.83
CA ASP A 397 -4.14 -46.82 -10.27
C ASP A 397 -3.23 -47.75 -9.42
N GLY A 398 -2.33 -47.17 -8.62
CA GLY A 398 -1.39 -47.89 -7.78
C GLY A 398 -0.18 -48.46 -8.53
N THR A 399 -0.10 -48.29 -9.85
CA THR A 399 0.90 -48.93 -10.71
C THR A 399 1.70 -47.93 -11.53
N THR A 400 1.07 -46.89 -12.08
CA THR A 400 1.70 -45.95 -12.99
C THR A 400 2.37 -44.83 -12.20
N ASP A 401 3.66 -44.62 -12.42
CA ASP A 401 4.42 -43.55 -11.76
C ASP A 401 4.36 -42.24 -12.58
N TYR A 402 3.20 -41.58 -12.54
CA TYR A 402 2.94 -40.31 -13.24
C TYR A 402 3.94 -39.21 -12.87
N ILE A 403 4.36 -39.14 -11.61
CA ILE A 403 5.35 -38.16 -11.14
C ILE A 403 6.72 -38.44 -11.77
N ALA A 404 7.15 -39.70 -11.84
CA ALA A 404 8.40 -40.05 -12.51
C ALA A 404 8.32 -39.80 -14.03
N GLN A 405 7.19 -40.10 -14.68
CA GLN A 405 6.96 -39.78 -16.10
C GLN A 405 7.09 -38.27 -16.34
N LEU A 406 6.44 -37.44 -15.53
CA LEU A 406 6.57 -35.98 -15.61
C LEU A 406 8.03 -35.54 -15.46
N ALA A 407 8.78 -36.16 -14.54
CA ALA A 407 10.18 -35.84 -14.33
C ALA A 407 11.09 -36.20 -15.52
N THR A 408 10.70 -37.16 -16.37
CA THR A 408 11.49 -37.54 -17.56
C THR A 408 11.59 -36.44 -18.61
N HIS A 409 10.69 -35.45 -18.58
CA HIS A 409 10.71 -34.31 -19.49
C HIS A 409 11.78 -33.26 -19.15
N VAL A 410 12.43 -33.38 -17.99
CA VAL A 410 13.51 -32.48 -17.55
C VAL A 410 14.85 -33.19 -17.70
N HIS A 411 15.62 -32.80 -18.71
CA HIS A 411 16.91 -33.42 -19.02
C HIS A 411 18.02 -32.76 -18.21
N VAL A 412 18.37 -33.39 -17.08
CA VAL A 412 19.37 -32.89 -16.12
C VAL A 412 20.78 -33.35 -16.50
N ARG A 413 21.71 -32.39 -16.56
CA ARG A 413 23.15 -32.65 -16.67
C ARG A 413 23.72 -33.15 -15.35
N ASN A 414 24.64 -34.11 -15.41
CA ASN A 414 25.38 -34.60 -14.25
C ASN A 414 24.46 -34.93 -13.06
N ASN A 415 23.48 -35.82 -13.32
CA ASN A 415 22.43 -36.29 -12.41
C ASN A 415 22.97 -37.15 -11.24
N THR A 416 23.91 -36.58 -10.48
CA THR A 416 24.64 -37.22 -9.37
C THR A 416 23.71 -37.62 -8.22
N ILE A 417 22.65 -36.85 -8.00
CA ILE A 417 21.47 -37.27 -7.24
C ILE A 417 20.30 -37.43 -8.23
N PRO A 418 19.44 -38.47 -8.12
CA PRO A 418 18.40 -38.69 -9.12
C PRO A 418 17.29 -37.62 -9.07
N PHE A 419 17.18 -36.77 -10.09
CA PHE A 419 16.17 -35.72 -10.19
C PHE A 419 14.75 -36.21 -9.88
N ALA A 420 14.27 -37.27 -10.56
CA ALA A 420 12.90 -37.78 -10.40
C ALA A 420 12.56 -38.19 -8.96
N TYR A 421 13.56 -38.69 -8.21
CA TYR A 421 13.38 -39.12 -6.83
C TYR A 421 13.20 -37.92 -5.88
N TYR A 422 14.09 -36.93 -5.98
CA TYR A 422 14.00 -35.71 -5.16
C TYR A 422 12.82 -34.82 -5.57
N PHE A 423 12.51 -34.74 -6.87
CA PHE A 423 11.32 -34.06 -7.38
C PHE A 423 10.03 -34.66 -6.81
N LYS A 424 9.92 -35.99 -6.77
CA LYS A 424 8.76 -36.67 -6.17
C LYS A 424 8.59 -36.30 -4.69
N LYS A 425 9.68 -36.33 -3.92
CA LYS A 425 9.66 -35.90 -2.51
C LYS A 425 9.20 -34.45 -2.37
N TRP A 426 9.78 -33.54 -3.15
CA TRP A 426 9.41 -32.12 -3.16
C TRP A 426 7.94 -31.91 -3.53
N LEU A 427 7.43 -32.61 -4.56
CA LEU A 427 6.05 -32.48 -5.02
C LEU A 427 5.05 -33.02 -3.97
N VAL A 428 5.34 -34.17 -3.35
CA VAL A 428 4.49 -34.71 -2.28
C VAL A 428 4.54 -33.81 -1.04
N GLY A 429 5.71 -33.24 -0.72
CA GLY A 429 5.85 -32.25 0.34
C GLY A 429 5.05 -30.97 0.08
N MET A 430 5.00 -30.50 -1.17
CA MET A 430 4.12 -29.41 -1.59
C MET A 430 2.66 -29.76 -1.35
N VAL A 431 2.21 -30.94 -1.78
CA VAL A 431 0.82 -31.38 -1.55
C VAL A 431 0.52 -31.47 -0.05
N ALA A 432 1.44 -31.97 0.77
CA ALA A 432 1.28 -32.03 2.22
C ALA A 432 1.04 -30.64 2.85
N ALA A 433 1.82 -29.64 2.43
CA ALA A 433 1.70 -28.26 2.93
C ALA A 433 0.35 -27.58 2.58
N LEU A 434 -0.37 -28.07 1.56
CA LEU A 434 -1.70 -27.55 1.21
C LEU A 434 -2.80 -28.02 2.18
N PHE A 435 -2.56 -29.08 2.95
CA PHE A 435 -3.57 -29.72 3.81
C PHE A 435 -3.22 -29.71 5.29
N ASP A 436 -1.94 -29.82 5.64
CA ASP A 436 -1.48 -29.86 7.02
C ASP A 436 -0.85 -28.52 7.42
N LYS A 437 -1.47 -27.86 8.41
CA LYS A 437 -1.08 -26.54 8.92
C LYS A 437 0.27 -26.53 9.63
N GLU A 438 0.75 -27.70 10.06
CA GLU A 438 2.03 -27.85 10.74
C GLU A 438 3.19 -28.17 9.79
N VAL A 439 2.88 -28.44 8.52
CA VAL A 439 3.82 -28.87 7.50
C VAL A 439 4.11 -27.72 6.55
N VAL A 440 5.40 -27.47 6.34
CA VAL A 440 5.89 -26.60 5.27
C VAL A 440 6.96 -27.36 4.49
N ASN A 441 7.01 -27.13 3.18
CA ASN A 441 8.03 -27.73 2.34
C ASN A 441 9.37 -26.99 2.54
N HIS A 442 10.38 -27.70 3.04
CA HIS A 442 11.64 -27.07 3.45
C HIS A 442 12.64 -26.91 2.31
N GLU A 443 12.42 -27.65 1.22
CA GLU A 443 13.29 -27.71 0.05
C GLU A 443 12.80 -26.74 -1.04
N ILE A 444 13.76 -26.02 -1.62
CA ILE A 444 13.58 -25.07 -2.72
C ILE A 444 14.09 -25.72 -3.99
N LEU A 445 13.18 -26.11 -4.88
CA LEU A 445 13.55 -26.71 -6.17
C LEU A 445 14.10 -25.63 -7.11
N VAL A 446 15.35 -25.76 -7.56
CA VAL A 446 15.97 -24.78 -8.46
C VAL A 446 16.38 -25.42 -9.77
N LEU A 447 15.97 -24.83 -10.89
CA LEU A 447 16.41 -25.24 -12.22
C LEU A 447 17.41 -24.20 -12.77
N THR A 448 18.65 -24.61 -12.98
CA THR A 448 19.70 -23.79 -13.62
C THR A 448 19.92 -24.24 -15.06
N GLY A 449 20.31 -23.36 -15.97
CA GLY A 449 20.60 -23.75 -17.35
C GLY A 449 20.45 -22.58 -18.31
N ARG A 450 20.65 -22.80 -19.62
CA ARG A 450 20.54 -21.72 -20.61
C ARG A 450 19.12 -21.08 -20.60
N GLN A 451 19.03 -19.82 -21.01
CA GLN A 451 17.75 -19.14 -21.16
C GLN A 451 16.93 -19.78 -22.29
N GLY A 452 15.59 -19.73 -22.18
CA GLY A 452 14.69 -20.18 -23.24
C GLY A 452 14.42 -21.70 -23.31
N ILE A 453 14.82 -22.49 -22.30
CA ILE A 453 14.54 -23.94 -22.21
C ILE A 453 13.29 -24.28 -21.39
N TYR A 454 12.31 -23.38 -21.32
CA TYR A 454 11.03 -23.59 -20.62
C TYR A 454 11.08 -23.79 -19.08
N LYS A 455 12.18 -23.47 -18.38
CA LYS A 455 12.31 -23.65 -16.90
C LYS A 455 11.11 -23.09 -16.12
N THR A 456 10.84 -21.79 -16.25
CA THR A 456 9.74 -21.11 -15.55
C THR A 456 8.38 -21.61 -16.04
N THR A 457 8.26 -21.89 -17.35
CA THR A 457 7.03 -22.41 -17.95
C THR A 457 6.68 -23.80 -17.42
N TRP A 458 7.67 -24.68 -17.28
CA TRP A 458 7.50 -26.03 -16.73
C TRP A 458 7.09 -25.98 -15.26
N LEU A 459 7.75 -25.14 -14.44
CA LEU A 459 7.38 -24.92 -13.04
C LEU A 459 5.94 -24.37 -12.89
N ASN A 460 5.56 -23.40 -13.71
CA ASN A 460 4.18 -22.87 -13.76
C ASN A 460 3.16 -23.93 -14.20
N ASN A 461 3.56 -24.85 -15.08
CA ASN A 461 2.74 -25.95 -15.54
C ASN A 461 2.74 -27.17 -14.61
N LEU A 462 3.40 -27.10 -13.44
CA LEU A 462 3.16 -28.09 -12.38
C LEU A 462 1.75 -27.93 -11.80
N LEU A 463 1.22 -26.70 -11.76
CA LEU A 463 -0.16 -26.45 -11.37
C LEU A 463 -1.11 -26.65 -12.55
N SER A 464 -2.20 -27.40 -12.28
CA SER A 464 -3.29 -27.59 -13.22
C SER A 464 -3.88 -26.26 -13.68
N PRO A 465 -4.56 -26.19 -14.85
CA PRO A 465 -5.16 -24.94 -15.33
C PRO A 465 -6.09 -24.26 -14.32
N GLU A 466 -6.75 -25.04 -13.45
CA GLU A 466 -7.64 -24.56 -12.39
C GLU A 466 -6.86 -23.96 -11.21
N LEU A 467 -5.70 -24.54 -10.89
CA LEU A 467 -4.84 -24.12 -9.79
C LEU A 467 -3.74 -23.13 -10.20
N ARG A 468 -3.56 -22.86 -11.50
CA ARG A 468 -2.48 -22.00 -12.02
C ARG A 468 -2.50 -20.58 -11.46
N ARG A 469 -3.65 -20.09 -10.99
CA ARG A 469 -3.76 -18.80 -10.29
C ARG A 469 -3.01 -18.76 -8.95
N TYR A 470 -2.66 -19.91 -8.38
CA TYR A 470 -1.88 -20.06 -7.14
C TYR A 470 -0.38 -20.24 -7.40
N PHE A 471 0.09 -19.91 -8.60
CA PHE A 471 1.51 -19.75 -8.91
C PHE A 471 1.90 -18.27 -8.87
N TYR A 472 2.88 -17.92 -8.07
CA TYR A 472 3.41 -16.56 -7.97
C TYR A 472 4.84 -16.48 -8.49
N LEU A 473 5.08 -15.65 -9.52
CA LEU A 473 6.41 -15.36 -10.01
C LEU A 473 6.97 -14.11 -9.31
N LYS A 474 8.03 -14.28 -8.53
CA LYS A 474 8.72 -13.20 -7.82
C LYS A 474 9.98 -12.78 -8.59
N SER A 475 9.85 -11.77 -9.43
CA SER A 475 10.97 -11.20 -10.22
C SER A 475 11.80 -10.16 -9.46
N ASN A 476 11.36 -9.68 -8.29
CA ASN A 476 12.16 -8.80 -7.42
C ASN A 476 12.40 -9.48 -6.08
N ALA A 477 13.35 -10.41 -6.05
CA ALA A 477 13.73 -11.14 -4.85
C ALA A 477 14.55 -10.29 -3.87
N ARG A 478 15.04 -9.11 -4.30
CA ARG A 478 15.91 -8.24 -3.49
C ARG A 478 15.21 -7.58 -2.30
N ARG A 479 13.88 -7.51 -2.33
CA ARG A 479 13.10 -6.93 -1.24
C ARG A 479 11.99 -7.89 -0.82
N ILE A 480 11.98 -8.20 0.47
CA ILE A 480 10.88 -8.88 1.14
C ILE A 480 10.05 -7.81 1.86
N THR A 481 8.81 -7.68 1.43
CA THR A 481 7.80 -6.75 1.94
C THR A 481 6.78 -7.49 2.80
N LYS A 482 5.87 -6.75 3.42
CA LYS A 482 4.73 -7.38 4.13
C LYS A 482 3.82 -8.16 3.19
N ASP A 483 3.68 -7.68 1.96
CA ASP A 483 2.87 -8.34 0.95
C ASP A 483 3.51 -9.70 0.57
N ASP A 484 4.84 -9.78 0.54
CA ASP A 484 5.57 -11.05 0.34
C ASP A 484 5.40 -12.06 1.49
N LEU A 485 4.99 -11.62 2.67
CA LEU A 485 4.61 -12.56 3.74
C LEU A 485 3.20 -13.12 3.48
N LEU A 486 2.28 -12.29 2.98
CA LEU A 486 0.93 -12.73 2.64
C LEU A 486 0.93 -13.71 1.46
N THR A 487 1.84 -13.55 0.49
CA THR A 487 1.96 -14.50 -0.63
C THR A 487 2.22 -15.94 -0.17
N LEU A 488 2.88 -16.13 0.97
CA LEU A 488 3.15 -17.45 1.54
C LEU A 488 1.88 -18.20 1.96
N ALA A 489 0.82 -17.47 2.29
CA ALA A 489 -0.48 -18.03 2.63
C ALA A 489 -1.43 -18.12 1.43
N GLU A 490 -1.18 -17.37 0.36
CA GLU A 490 -2.10 -17.22 -0.77
C GLU A 490 -1.73 -18.09 -1.99
N PHE A 491 -0.48 -18.50 -2.13
CA PHE A 491 0.03 -19.22 -3.31
C PHE A 491 0.60 -20.59 -2.94
N ALA A 492 0.31 -21.60 -3.76
CA ALA A 492 0.83 -22.95 -3.59
C ALA A 492 2.30 -23.04 -4.01
N ILE A 493 2.69 -22.29 -5.05
CA ILE A 493 4.06 -22.24 -5.55
C ILE A 493 4.51 -20.79 -5.65
N VAL A 494 5.63 -20.48 -5.01
CA VAL A 494 6.35 -19.21 -5.17
C VAL A 494 7.63 -19.46 -5.95
N CYS A 495 7.68 -18.98 -7.19
CA CYS A 495 8.81 -19.12 -8.09
C CYS A 495 9.71 -17.88 -8.03
N LEU A 496 10.95 -18.08 -7.63
CA LEU A 496 12.00 -17.08 -7.51
C LEU A 496 12.74 -16.98 -8.85
N GLU A 497 12.62 -15.85 -9.53
CA GLU A 497 13.32 -15.58 -10.78
C GLU A 497 14.68 -14.91 -10.49
N GLU A 498 15.66 -15.10 -11.37
CA GLU A 498 16.98 -14.45 -11.30
C GLU A 498 17.73 -14.69 -9.97
N LEU A 499 17.73 -15.94 -9.49
CA LEU A 499 18.41 -16.31 -8.23
C LEU A 499 19.91 -15.94 -8.20
N ASP A 500 20.56 -15.88 -9.35
CA ASP A 500 21.97 -15.50 -9.49
C ASP A 500 22.25 -14.00 -9.29
N GLU A 501 21.20 -13.17 -9.32
CA GLU A 501 21.31 -11.74 -9.02
C GLU A 501 21.16 -11.41 -7.53
N MET A 502 20.93 -12.43 -6.70
CA MET A 502 20.63 -12.25 -5.29
C MET A 502 21.90 -12.13 -4.44
N GLU A 503 21.84 -11.23 -3.46
CA GLU A 503 22.88 -11.10 -2.45
C GLU A 503 22.74 -12.18 -1.37
N THR A 504 23.83 -12.48 -0.66
CA THR A 504 23.85 -13.48 0.41
C THR A 504 22.82 -13.20 1.51
N GLN A 505 22.54 -11.92 1.81
CA GLN A 505 21.54 -11.54 2.79
C GLN A 505 20.12 -11.98 2.35
N GLU A 506 19.81 -11.86 1.07
CA GLU A 506 18.50 -12.15 0.50
C GLU A 506 18.26 -13.66 0.43
N VAL A 507 19.27 -14.42 0.00
CA VAL A 507 19.31 -15.89 0.06
C VAL A 507 19.01 -16.39 1.48
N ASN A 508 19.61 -15.75 2.49
CA ASN A 508 19.38 -16.12 3.89
C ASN A 508 17.98 -15.75 4.39
N GLN A 509 17.38 -14.68 3.88
CA GLN A 509 15.99 -14.36 4.19
C GLN A 509 15.02 -15.38 3.57
N ILE A 510 15.25 -15.81 2.32
CA ILE A 510 14.45 -16.87 1.67
C ILE A 510 14.52 -18.17 2.48
N LYS A 511 15.73 -18.57 2.92
CA LYS A 511 15.91 -19.75 3.80
C LYS A 511 15.06 -19.64 5.07
N ALA A 512 14.92 -18.44 5.63
CA ALA A 512 14.09 -18.20 6.81
C ALA A 512 12.59 -18.30 6.48
N LEU A 513 12.14 -17.66 5.40
CA LEU A 513 10.74 -17.72 4.93
C LEU A 513 10.28 -19.15 4.65
N THR A 514 11.13 -19.95 4.02
CA THR A 514 10.85 -21.36 3.69
C THR A 514 10.56 -22.21 4.94
N THR A 515 11.06 -21.81 6.11
CA THR A 515 10.83 -22.53 7.38
C THR A 515 9.77 -21.92 8.28
N MET A 516 9.25 -20.74 7.92
CA MET A 516 8.19 -20.10 8.68
C MET A 516 6.92 -20.98 8.61
N LYS A 517 6.19 -21.19 9.71
CA LYS A 517 4.95 -21.99 9.67
C LYS A 517 3.69 -21.17 9.43
N VAL A 518 3.71 -19.93 9.87
CA VAL A 518 2.52 -19.07 9.97
C VAL A 518 2.89 -17.65 9.58
N VAL A 519 1.97 -17.02 8.85
CA VAL A 519 1.96 -15.60 8.55
C VAL A 519 0.99 -14.90 9.50
N ASN A 520 1.48 -14.01 10.37
CA ASN A 520 0.65 -13.21 11.27
C ASN A 520 0.73 -11.72 10.91
N GLU A 521 0.16 -11.39 9.76
CA GLU A 521 0.16 -10.03 9.20
C GLU A 521 -1.25 -9.53 8.89
N ARG A 522 -1.38 -8.21 8.85
CA ARG A 522 -2.64 -7.54 8.53
C ARG A 522 -2.67 -7.21 7.03
N ALA A 523 -3.64 -7.79 6.32
CA ALA A 523 -3.89 -7.43 4.93
C ALA A 523 -4.24 -5.93 4.80
N ALA A 524 -4.02 -5.35 3.62
CA ALA A 524 -4.40 -3.97 3.36
C ALA A 524 -5.90 -3.77 3.63
N TYR A 525 -6.25 -2.69 4.33
CA TYR A 525 -7.63 -2.36 4.72
C TYR A 525 -8.32 -3.33 5.68
N ALA A 526 -7.68 -4.43 6.10
CA ALA A 526 -8.20 -5.30 7.15
C ALA A 526 -8.18 -4.60 8.52
N HIS A 527 -9.20 -4.86 9.34
CA HIS A 527 -9.31 -4.32 10.69
C HIS A 527 -8.43 -5.08 11.69
N TYR A 528 -8.29 -6.40 11.51
CA TYR A 528 -7.57 -7.30 12.41
C TYR A 528 -6.39 -7.95 11.71
N LYS A 529 -5.37 -8.33 12.50
CA LYS A 529 -4.35 -9.28 12.04
C LYS A 529 -4.99 -10.66 11.97
N GLU A 530 -4.61 -11.43 10.97
CA GLU A 530 -5.12 -12.78 10.78
C GLU A 530 -3.98 -13.77 10.81
N HIS A 531 -4.21 -14.89 11.47
CA HIS A 531 -3.30 -16.02 11.49
C HIS A 531 -3.55 -16.84 10.22
N ARG A 532 -2.61 -16.79 9.28
CA ARG A 532 -2.68 -17.56 8.04
C ARG A 532 -1.60 -18.62 8.01
N ASP A 533 -1.99 -19.82 7.61
CA ASP A 533 -1.08 -20.96 7.51
C ASP A 533 -0.17 -20.79 6.29
N HIS A 534 1.13 -21.09 6.41
CA HIS A 534 2.07 -21.04 5.28
C HIS A 534 1.89 -22.29 4.42
N ILE A 535 1.38 -22.12 3.21
CA ILE A 535 1.12 -23.22 2.28
C ILE A 535 2.10 -23.26 1.09
N ALA A 536 2.84 -22.18 0.87
CA ALA A 536 3.72 -22.03 -0.28
C ALA A 536 4.92 -23.00 -0.27
N SER A 537 5.13 -23.67 -1.40
CA SER A 537 6.39 -24.31 -1.73
C SER A 537 7.20 -23.43 -2.65
N PHE A 538 8.51 -23.36 -2.41
CA PHE A 538 9.40 -22.52 -3.19
C PHE A 538 10.04 -23.29 -4.32
N CYS A 539 10.13 -22.64 -5.48
CA CYS A 539 10.98 -23.05 -6.57
C CYS A 539 11.75 -21.84 -7.12
N GLY A 540 12.70 -22.06 -8.02
CA GLY A 540 13.39 -20.96 -8.67
C GLY A 540 14.09 -21.35 -9.95
N THR A 541 14.48 -20.33 -10.69
CA THR A 541 15.18 -20.49 -11.96
C THR A 541 16.38 -19.56 -12.01
N SER A 542 17.49 -20.05 -12.56
CA SER A 542 18.67 -19.23 -12.80
C SER A 542 19.30 -19.57 -14.15
N ASN A 543 20.02 -18.61 -14.73
CA ASN A 543 20.85 -18.82 -15.91
C ASN A 543 22.30 -19.19 -15.54
N ASN A 544 22.70 -18.98 -14.29
CA ASN A 544 24.01 -19.33 -13.77
C ASN A 544 23.91 -20.60 -12.91
N THR A 545 24.87 -21.50 -13.06
CA THR A 545 25.03 -22.68 -12.21
C THR A 545 25.54 -22.30 -10.82
N HIS A 546 26.35 -21.25 -10.70
CA HIS A 546 26.96 -20.81 -9.46
C HIS A 546 26.14 -19.69 -8.82
N PHE A 547 25.22 -20.04 -7.93
CA PHE A 547 24.37 -19.07 -7.21
C PHE A 547 24.40 -19.23 -5.68
N LEU A 548 24.96 -20.33 -5.16
CA LEU A 548 25.06 -20.56 -3.71
C LEU A 548 26.30 -19.83 -3.15
N ALA A 549 26.09 -18.61 -2.65
CA ALA A 549 27.15 -17.77 -2.08
C ALA A 549 27.52 -18.10 -0.62
N ASP A 550 26.61 -18.73 0.12
CA ASP A 550 26.78 -19.07 1.54
C ASP A 550 27.17 -20.54 1.66
N PRO A 551 28.33 -20.89 2.26
CA PRO A 551 28.72 -22.28 2.47
C PRO A 551 27.87 -23.01 3.54
N THR A 552 26.95 -22.30 4.21
CA THR A 552 26.14 -22.85 5.30
C THR A 552 24.65 -22.95 4.96
N GLY A 553 24.02 -24.02 5.43
CA GLY A 553 22.57 -24.20 5.31
C GLY A 553 22.09 -24.46 3.89
N ASN A 554 22.93 -25.05 3.04
CA ASN A 554 22.60 -25.37 1.65
C ASN A 554 21.64 -26.56 1.51
N ARG A 555 21.37 -27.33 2.57
CA ARG A 555 20.40 -28.44 2.56
C ARG A 555 18.98 -28.07 2.09
N ARG A 556 18.61 -26.79 2.15
CA ARG A 556 17.30 -26.30 1.69
C ARG A 556 17.26 -26.08 0.17
N TRP A 557 18.42 -25.96 -0.47
CA TRP A 557 18.50 -25.78 -1.91
C TRP A 557 18.56 -27.14 -2.59
N LEU A 558 17.66 -27.34 -3.54
CA LEU A 558 17.59 -28.52 -4.39
C LEU A 558 17.81 -28.09 -5.86
N PRO A 559 19.04 -27.68 -6.23
CA PRO A 559 19.37 -27.27 -7.58
C PRO A 559 19.56 -28.43 -8.53
N PHE A 560 19.26 -28.22 -9.81
CA PHE A 560 19.57 -29.13 -10.90
C PHE A 560 19.97 -28.35 -12.15
N GLU A 561 21.10 -28.71 -12.77
CA GLU A 561 21.52 -28.14 -14.04
C GLU A 561 20.77 -28.83 -15.17
N VAL A 562 19.92 -28.10 -15.88
CA VAL A 562 19.04 -28.59 -16.93
C VAL A 562 19.61 -28.23 -18.30
N GLU A 563 19.81 -29.23 -19.15
CA GLU A 563 20.25 -29.03 -20.54
C GLU A 563 19.09 -28.58 -21.42
N ASN A 564 17.95 -29.25 -21.29
CA ASN A 564 16.72 -28.95 -22.01
C ASN A 564 15.50 -29.46 -21.23
N ILE A 565 14.35 -28.86 -21.48
CA ILE A 565 13.05 -29.39 -21.04
C ILE A 565 12.22 -29.63 -22.28
N ASP A 566 11.58 -30.80 -22.37
CA ASP A 566 10.63 -31.07 -23.44
C ASP A 566 9.50 -30.02 -23.38
N SER A 567 9.10 -29.54 -24.55
CA SER A 567 8.09 -28.48 -24.67
C SER A 567 6.81 -28.84 -23.91
N PRO A 568 6.40 -28.07 -22.87
CA PRO A 568 5.19 -28.35 -22.12
C PRO A 568 3.89 -28.27 -22.95
N TYR A 569 3.99 -27.75 -24.18
CA TYR A 569 2.88 -27.69 -25.14
C TYR A 569 2.75 -28.99 -25.95
N ASP A 570 3.88 -29.64 -26.24
CA ASP A 570 3.91 -30.90 -27.00
C ASP A 570 3.74 -32.11 -26.07
N PHE A 571 4.16 -31.97 -24.81
CA PHE A 571 4.05 -32.99 -23.76
C PHE A 571 3.22 -32.44 -22.58
N PRO A 572 1.88 -32.40 -22.72
CA PRO A 572 1.01 -31.89 -21.67
C PRO A 572 1.03 -32.81 -20.44
N VAL A 573 1.02 -32.20 -19.25
CA VAL A 573 1.03 -32.91 -17.97
C VAL A 573 -0.30 -33.63 -17.73
N ASP A 574 -0.24 -34.91 -17.36
CA ASP A 574 -1.40 -35.62 -16.79
C ASP A 574 -1.62 -35.19 -15.34
N TYR A 575 -2.28 -34.04 -15.15
CA TYR A 575 -2.54 -33.48 -13.83
C TYR A 575 -3.34 -34.45 -12.94
N ALA A 576 -4.31 -35.17 -13.50
CA ALA A 576 -5.14 -36.09 -12.72
C ALA A 576 -4.31 -37.26 -12.19
N GLY A 577 -3.47 -37.88 -13.04
CA GLY A 577 -2.54 -38.93 -12.63
C GLY A 577 -1.51 -38.46 -11.62
N VAL A 578 -0.85 -37.31 -11.88
CA VAL A 578 0.19 -36.75 -11.01
C VAL A 578 -0.36 -36.42 -9.61
N TYR A 579 -1.48 -35.71 -9.52
CA TYR A 579 -2.03 -35.31 -8.22
C TYR A 579 -2.74 -36.45 -7.49
N SER A 580 -3.39 -37.38 -8.19
CA SER A 580 -3.97 -38.58 -7.55
C SER A 580 -2.87 -39.45 -6.95
N GLN A 581 -1.74 -39.64 -7.65
CA GLN A 581 -0.57 -40.33 -7.13
C GLN A 581 0.00 -39.62 -5.91
N ALA A 582 0.27 -38.31 -6.00
CA ALA A 582 0.83 -37.53 -4.89
C ALA A 582 -0.06 -37.57 -3.64
N TYR A 583 -1.38 -37.43 -3.82
CA TYR A 583 -2.35 -37.47 -2.73
C TYR A 583 -2.43 -38.86 -2.09
N THR A 584 -2.44 -39.93 -2.90
CA THR A 584 -2.45 -41.31 -2.40
C THR A 584 -1.17 -41.64 -1.62
N LEU A 585 -0.01 -41.19 -2.12
CA LEU A 585 1.27 -41.31 -1.41
C LEU A 585 1.22 -40.62 -0.04
N LEU A 586 0.67 -39.41 0.02
CA LEU A 586 0.51 -38.67 1.28
C LEU A 586 -0.40 -39.43 2.27
N GLN A 587 -1.57 -39.91 1.82
CA GLN A 587 -2.50 -40.67 2.67
C GLN A 587 -1.88 -41.98 3.20
N ASN A 588 -0.99 -42.61 2.41
CA ASN A 588 -0.27 -43.82 2.78
C ASN A 588 0.98 -43.54 3.63
N GLY A 589 1.22 -42.30 4.08
CA GLY A 589 2.35 -41.95 4.93
C GLY A 589 3.70 -41.93 4.21
N TYR A 590 3.72 -41.62 2.91
CA TYR A 590 4.96 -41.48 2.15
C TYR A 590 5.93 -40.48 2.81
N HIS A 591 7.19 -40.87 2.92
CA HIS A 591 8.24 -40.10 3.55
C HIS A 591 8.79 -39.03 2.60
N TYR A 592 8.13 -37.87 2.55
CA TYR A 592 8.47 -36.79 1.62
C TYR A 592 9.60 -35.87 2.10
N TRP A 593 9.96 -35.88 3.39
CA TRP A 593 11.13 -35.15 3.88
C TRP A 593 12.43 -35.89 3.60
N LEU A 594 13.56 -35.17 3.61
CA LEU A 594 14.88 -35.76 3.38
C LEU A 594 15.46 -36.35 4.67
N GLU A 595 15.98 -37.56 4.58
CA GLU A 595 16.74 -38.24 5.62
C GLU A 595 18.22 -37.80 5.61
N ASP A 596 18.95 -38.09 6.69
CA ASP A 596 20.35 -37.67 6.85
C ASP A 596 21.24 -38.09 5.67
N LYS A 597 21.08 -39.32 5.15
CA LYS A 597 21.84 -39.80 3.98
C LYS A 597 21.52 -39.02 2.70
N GLU A 598 20.25 -38.66 2.51
CA GLU A 598 19.79 -37.89 1.36
C GLU A 598 20.27 -36.43 1.45
N ILE A 599 20.30 -35.88 2.67
CA ILE A 599 20.85 -34.57 2.98
C ILE A 599 22.37 -34.55 2.74
N GLU A 600 23.10 -35.60 3.13
CA GLU A 600 24.53 -35.73 2.86
C GLU A 600 24.81 -35.76 1.35
N ALA A 601 24.06 -36.57 0.59
CA ALA A 601 24.16 -36.63 -0.87
C ALA A 601 23.82 -35.28 -1.53
N LEU A 602 22.76 -34.61 -1.06
CA LEU A 602 22.37 -33.28 -1.53
C LEU A 602 23.44 -32.22 -1.23
N ASN A 603 24.04 -32.24 -0.04
CA ASN A 603 25.11 -31.30 0.29
C ASN A 603 26.35 -31.52 -0.57
N LEU A 604 26.67 -32.78 -0.92
CA LEU A 604 27.74 -33.08 -1.87
C LEU A 604 27.41 -32.56 -3.27
N HIS A 605 26.17 -32.77 -3.72
CA HIS A 605 25.64 -32.26 -4.98
C HIS A 605 25.73 -30.72 -5.07
N ASN A 606 25.35 -30.03 -3.99
CA ASN A 606 25.32 -28.57 -3.94
C ASN A 606 26.67 -27.90 -4.13
N ARG A 607 27.80 -28.59 -3.88
CA ARG A 607 29.15 -28.07 -4.15
C ARG A 607 29.36 -27.66 -5.61
N HIS A 608 28.67 -28.31 -6.56
CA HIS A 608 28.71 -27.93 -7.98
C HIS A 608 28.09 -26.55 -8.25
N PHE A 609 27.15 -26.12 -7.41
CA PHE A 609 26.39 -24.87 -7.55
C PHE A 609 26.89 -23.75 -6.61
N GLU A 610 27.92 -24.02 -5.81
CA GLU A 610 28.58 -23.04 -4.96
C GLU A 610 29.36 -22.04 -5.79
N ILE A 611 29.32 -20.77 -5.37
CA ILE A 611 30.16 -19.73 -5.95
C ILE A 611 31.60 -19.99 -5.50
N PRO A 612 32.59 -20.00 -6.41
CA PRO A 612 33.99 -20.16 -6.05
C PRO A 612 34.40 -19.21 -4.91
N CYS A 613 34.93 -19.77 -3.84
CA CYS A 613 35.31 -19.03 -2.65
C CYS A 613 36.81 -18.75 -2.67
N LEU A 614 37.18 -17.48 -2.85
CA LEU A 614 38.59 -17.05 -2.86
C LEU A 614 39.31 -17.41 -1.55
N GLU A 615 38.63 -17.29 -0.39
CA GLU A 615 39.20 -17.73 0.89
C GLU A 615 39.55 -19.23 0.89
N GLN A 616 38.70 -20.07 0.30
CA GLN A 616 38.92 -21.52 0.21
C GLN A 616 40.10 -21.85 -0.68
N GLU A 617 40.16 -21.28 -1.88
CA GLU A 617 41.28 -21.49 -2.81
C GLU A 617 42.62 -21.13 -2.17
N LEU A 618 42.71 -19.96 -1.52
CA LEU A 618 43.95 -19.51 -0.90
C LEU A 618 44.33 -20.33 0.34
N ILE A 619 43.35 -20.70 1.16
CA ILE A 619 43.61 -21.57 2.32
C ILE A 619 44.15 -22.91 1.86
N LEU A 620 43.51 -23.56 0.88
CA LEU A 620 43.94 -24.87 0.39
C LEU A 620 45.26 -24.80 -0.41
N THR A 621 45.59 -23.65 -0.98
CA THR A 621 46.90 -23.41 -1.60
C THR A 621 48.01 -23.34 -0.56
N HIS A 622 47.79 -22.70 0.58
CA HIS A 622 48.85 -22.45 1.56
C HIS A 622 48.89 -23.43 2.73
N TYR A 623 47.79 -24.13 3.01
CA TYR A 623 47.65 -24.97 4.19
C TYR A 623 47.00 -26.31 3.86
N ARG A 624 47.45 -27.35 4.55
CA ARG A 624 46.79 -28.66 4.55
C ARG A 624 46.58 -29.18 5.96
N ARG A 625 45.69 -30.16 6.07
CA ARG A 625 45.48 -30.90 7.32
C ARG A 625 46.74 -31.72 7.66
N PRO A 626 47.15 -31.78 8.93
CA PRO A 626 48.24 -32.64 9.36
C PRO A 626 47.83 -34.11 9.27
N MET A 627 48.75 -34.96 8.83
CA MET A 627 48.58 -36.41 8.91
C MET A 627 48.72 -36.89 10.37
N PRO A 628 48.16 -38.05 10.75
CA PRO A 628 48.36 -38.61 12.09
C PRO A 628 49.84 -38.72 12.45
N GLY A 629 50.23 -38.17 13.61
CA GLY A 629 51.64 -38.14 14.07
C GLY A 629 52.53 -37.07 13.43
N GLU A 630 52.03 -36.33 12.43
CA GLU A 630 52.81 -35.29 11.76
C GLU A 630 52.97 -34.03 12.60
N LYS A 631 54.16 -33.42 12.52
CA LYS A 631 54.46 -32.13 13.13
C LYS A 631 53.61 -31.04 12.48
N CYS A 632 52.92 -30.26 13.30
CA CYS A 632 51.98 -29.24 12.86
C CYS A 632 52.19 -27.93 13.60
N MET A 633 51.61 -26.86 13.08
CA MET A 633 51.56 -25.54 13.70
C MET A 633 50.16 -25.26 14.27
N PHE A 634 50.12 -24.47 15.34
CA PHE A 634 48.89 -23.83 15.82
C PHE A 634 48.79 -22.45 15.18
N ILE A 635 47.82 -22.26 14.27
CA ILE A 635 47.68 -21.03 13.49
C ILE A 635 46.32 -20.38 13.82
N THR A 636 46.34 -19.11 14.16
CA THR A 636 45.14 -18.31 14.45
C THR A 636 44.53 -17.73 13.18
N ASN A 637 43.23 -17.39 13.19
CA ASN A 637 42.56 -16.72 12.07
C ASN A 637 43.31 -15.46 11.59
N SER A 638 43.87 -14.67 12.51
CA SER A 638 44.62 -13.46 12.18
C SER A 638 45.91 -13.76 11.41
N GLN A 639 46.60 -14.84 11.77
CA GLN A 639 47.81 -15.28 11.06
C GLN A 639 47.46 -15.84 9.67
N ILE A 640 46.39 -16.64 9.57
CA ILE A 640 45.86 -17.12 8.28
C ILE A 640 45.56 -15.92 7.38
N LEU A 641 44.74 -14.97 7.86
CA LEU A 641 44.41 -13.73 7.16
C LEU A 641 45.64 -12.97 6.69
N CYS A 642 46.62 -12.73 7.57
CA CYS A 642 47.84 -12.03 7.21
C CYS A 642 48.58 -12.73 6.06
N ARG A 643 48.63 -14.07 6.09
CA ARG A 643 49.30 -14.88 5.07
C ARG A 643 48.57 -14.82 3.73
N ILE A 644 47.28 -15.13 3.71
CA ILE A 644 46.51 -15.27 2.46
C ILE A 644 46.07 -13.94 1.86
N ASN A 645 46.02 -12.87 2.66
CA ASN A 645 45.69 -11.52 2.17
C ASN A 645 46.93 -10.79 1.59
N SER A 646 48.12 -11.38 1.70
CA SER A 646 49.36 -10.80 1.19
C SER A 646 49.41 -10.86 -0.34
N GLY A 647 48.97 -9.79 -1.01
CA GLY A 647 49.01 -9.65 -2.47
C GLY A 647 47.65 -9.38 -3.13
N ILE A 648 46.57 -9.37 -2.36
CA ILE A 648 45.21 -9.17 -2.88
C ILE A 648 44.69 -7.80 -2.40
N ARG A 649 44.10 -7.03 -3.33
CA ARG A 649 43.52 -5.70 -3.00
C ARG A 649 42.19 -5.82 -2.24
N GLN A 650 41.44 -6.89 -2.47
CA GLN A 650 40.17 -7.17 -1.80
C GLN A 650 40.42 -7.71 -0.38
N LYS A 651 39.67 -7.18 0.59
CA LYS A 651 39.71 -7.69 1.98
C LYS A 651 38.94 -9.01 2.08
N LEU A 652 39.60 -10.04 2.60
CA LEU A 652 38.98 -11.34 2.89
C LEU A 652 38.18 -11.31 4.19
N SER A 653 37.15 -12.16 4.29
CA SER A 653 36.27 -12.21 5.46
C SER A 653 36.79 -13.18 6.53
N PRO A 654 37.07 -12.70 7.76
CA PRO A 654 37.45 -13.59 8.89
C PRO A 654 36.38 -14.64 9.21
N VAL A 655 35.12 -14.32 8.94
CA VAL A 655 33.98 -15.22 9.17
C VAL A 655 33.97 -16.34 8.11
N LYS A 656 34.13 -15.99 6.82
CA LYS A 656 34.21 -16.98 5.73
C LYS A 656 35.38 -17.94 5.91
N ILE A 657 36.55 -17.43 6.32
CA ILE A 657 37.71 -18.27 6.65
C ILE A 657 37.36 -19.33 7.70
N GLY A 658 36.71 -18.94 8.80
CA GLY A 658 36.30 -19.91 9.82
C GLY A 658 35.30 -20.95 9.31
N MET A 659 34.39 -20.56 8.42
CA MET A 659 33.42 -21.47 7.79
C MET A 659 34.10 -22.46 6.85
N VAL A 660 34.94 -21.97 5.95
CA VAL A 660 35.75 -22.77 5.02
C VAL A 660 36.61 -23.77 5.76
N LEU A 661 37.32 -23.33 6.81
CA LEU A 661 38.17 -24.23 7.61
C LEU A 661 37.40 -25.37 8.24
N LYS A 662 36.18 -25.09 8.71
CA LYS A 662 35.29 -26.13 9.23
C LYS A 662 34.81 -27.08 8.12
N GLN A 663 34.44 -26.54 6.95
CA GLN A 663 33.96 -27.30 5.78
C GLN A 663 35.05 -28.23 5.23
N GLU A 664 36.29 -27.75 5.15
CA GLU A 664 37.47 -28.54 4.74
C GLU A 664 37.97 -29.49 5.84
N GLY A 665 37.33 -29.49 7.01
CA GLY A 665 37.61 -30.42 8.10
C GLY A 665 38.90 -30.12 8.87
N PHE A 666 39.33 -28.85 8.95
CA PHE A 666 40.40 -28.45 9.86
C PHE A 666 39.91 -28.45 11.31
N GLU A 667 40.74 -28.97 12.20
CA GLU A 667 40.41 -29.10 13.62
C GLU A 667 40.58 -27.75 14.35
N SER A 668 39.48 -27.23 14.94
CA SER A 668 39.53 -26.01 15.75
C SER A 668 39.89 -26.34 17.19
N MET A 669 40.87 -25.63 17.75
CA MET A 669 41.37 -25.86 19.10
C MET A 669 41.60 -24.55 19.87
N ARG A 670 41.67 -24.67 21.19
CA ARG A 670 42.02 -23.57 22.10
C ARG A 670 43.31 -23.89 22.82
N SER A 671 44.25 -22.95 22.81
CA SER A 671 45.50 -23.06 23.54
C SER A 671 45.95 -21.69 24.02
N GLY A 672 46.39 -21.58 25.28
CA GLY A 672 46.87 -20.32 25.87
C GLY A 672 45.90 -19.14 25.74
N GLY A 673 44.59 -19.38 25.86
CA GLY A 673 43.55 -18.34 25.71
C GLY A 673 43.24 -17.91 24.27
N LYS A 674 43.93 -18.47 23.26
CA LYS A 674 43.72 -18.18 21.83
C LYS A 674 42.95 -19.32 21.16
N ARG A 675 42.13 -18.98 20.17
CA ARG A 675 41.46 -19.94 19.28
C ARG A 675 42.21 -20.01 17.95
N GLY A 676 42.47 -21.22 17.46
CA GLY A 676 43.19 -21.45 16.22
C GLY A 676 42.96 -22.85 15.69
N TYR A 677 43.79 -23.26 14.74
CA TYR A 677 43.67 -24.52 14.02
C TYR A 677 45.01 -25.23 13.97
N ARG A 678 44.95 -26.56 13.94
CA ARG A 678 46.11 -27.43 13.72
C ARG A 678 46.34 -27.60 12.22
N MET A 679 47.46 -27.12 11.70
CA MET A 679 47.73 -27.04 10.26
C MET A 679 49.18 -27.34 9.91
N VAL A 680 49.42 -27.75 8.67
CA VAL A 680 50.75 -27.72 8.04
C VAL A 680 50.73 -26.62 7.00
N GLU A 681 51.67 -25.68 7.10
CA GLU A 681 51.90 -24.66 6.09
C GLU A 681 52.79 -25.23 4.98
N LEU A 682 52.36 -25.07 3.73
CA LEU A 682 53.09 -25.51 2.56
C LEU A 682 54.18 -24.51 2.19
N THR A 683 55.36 -25.04 1.85
CA THR A 683 56.48 -24.27 1.33
C THR A 683 56.23 -23.83 -0.12
N GLY A 684 56.98 -22.83 -0.60
CA GLY A 684 56.84 -22.36 -1.99
C GLY A 684 57.03 -23.46 -3.03
N ASP A 685 58.00 -24.36 -2.81
CA ASP A 685 58.29 -25.48 -3.69
C ASP A 685 57.15 -26.52 -3.70
N GLU A 686 56.56 -26.82 -2.53
CA GLU A 686 55.40 -27.72 -2.42
C GLU A 686 54.16 -27.14 -3.11
N ILE A 687 53.93 -25.83 -2.96
CA ILE A 687 52.82 -25.15 -3.64
C ILE A 687 53.02 -25.25 -5.16
N GLN A 688 54.22 -24.95 -5.65
CA GLN A 688 54.53 -25.02 -7.08
C GLN A 688 54.39 -26.46 -7.63
N ALA A 689 54.87 -27.46 -6.88
CA ALA A 689 54.71 -28.86 -7.24
C ALA A 689 53.23 -29.27 -7.31
N ASN A 690 52.41 -28.84 -6.35
CA ASN A 690 50.97 -29.10 -6.34
C ASN A 690 50.27 -28.46 -7.55
N LEU A 691 50.63 -27.23 -7.91
CA LEU A 691 50.07 -26.56 -9.10
C LEU A 691 50.41 -27.32 -10.39
N TYR A 692 51.64 -27.79 -10.55
CA TYR A 692 52.01 -28.63 -11.71
C TYR A 692 51.27 -29.97 -11.71
N ALA A 693 51.10 -30.59 -10.54
CA ALA A 693 50.35 -31.84 -10.41
C ALA A 693 48.88 -31.63 -10.82
N MET A 694 48.23 -30.57 -10.32
CA MET A 694 46.85 -30.22 -10.70
C MET A 694 46.70 -29.99 -12.20
N GLY A 695 47.65 -29.29 -12.83
CA GLY A 695 47.66 -29.09 -14.29
C GLY A 695 47.71 -30.41 -15.08
N ARG A 696 48.53 -31.39 -14.65
CA ARG A 696 48.62 -32.70 -15.30
C ARG A 696 47.32 -33.50 -15.24
N TYR A 697 46.53 -33.38 -14.17
CA TYR A 697 45.23 -34.06 -14.07
C TYR A 697 44.15 -33.45 -14.99
N THR A 698 44.39 -32.27 -15.57
CA THR A 698 43.48 -31.62 -16.53
C THR A 698 43.79 -31.93 -17.99
N GLU A 699 44.89 -32.66 -18.26
CA GLU A 699 45.18 -33.14 -19.60
C GLU A 699 44.09 -34.15 -20.01
N LYS A 700 43.33 -33.82 -21.05
CA LYS A 700 42.42 -34.79 -21.67
C LYS A 700 43.29 -35.96 -22.17
N PRO A 701 42.90 -37.22 -21.92
CA PRO A 701 43.64 -38.35 -22.46
C PRO A 701 43.78 -38.15 -23.98
N GLU A 702 45.00 -38.25 -24.50
CA GLU A 702 45.24 -38.22 -25.94
C GLU A 702 44.38 -39.31 -26.58
N SER A 703 43.54 -38.89 -27.52
CA SER A 703 42.56 -39.70 -28.26
C SER A 703 43.18 -40.78 -29.12
#